data_AF-A0A2I2KRC9-F1
#
_entry.id   AF-A0A2I2KRC9-F1
#
_cell.length_a   1.000
_cell.length_b   1.000
_cell.length_c   1.000
_cell.angle_alpha   90.00
_cell.angle_beta   90.00
_cell.angle_gamma   90.00
#
_symmetry.space_group_name_H-M   'P 1'
#
loop_
_entity.id
_entity.type
_entity.pdbx_description
1 polymer ?
#
loop_
_entity_poly.entity_id
_entity_poly.type
_entity_poly.pdbx_seq_one_letter_code
_entity_poly.pdbx_strand_id
1 'polypeptide(L)'
;MGYQLGIDIGSAHTIVGIADGGWPRVLELGGQRRLPSVVYAPAGGGLVFARAAARRARTDPDRSATDLLRRLGDDGQVLLGGAAYSREGLLGRLVAHLVTTAAEQLGGLPDQVVVTHPTFWPASRREAFAEAIGQLSGLEMPVVAIPAADAMGTLLARASLTQTVDLVGWYDLGAGFLDSAVLSFSPFGYQLVGTAAGMRHGAGLDLDGMLAERALDHAGVAAGLDRSDPAVRTALARLRRDAAQAKEVLAEEDEADLTVSLPGVETTTTLTRAELETLVGPTIDDTVETLRRAMRSVPAGPADLSRILLSGGLAYLPLVSRRLRAAFPEITRIEHRSDADLAMGAAILAADLADRATRAGGAGAEQTYDTTALIRPPDAASLSSLPPYLAGDGSTPPAAAASADPAAAAAAGPGASAAGAGAAMAGGGDIDGPTARWVVGDGPDGRTGTPGQSADAAAGGWGTSGAATVAPGAAYGQATVYGQATDTGQATGYGQGHGPGGGAWANPGVGAAGVGGPAAGSGGAGDRPVAAAAGAYGLVGAEGGASAGGAEASVGEPAPAGASGGAAGPGGRGARRGGSGGGGGIFGSRRGLIAAAIVAVLFVAAGTTAGVVLTDRGSDSGTPVASVSTFPTTDPIPPPATSSPEPPPAPNLVRVAGSSEVAPITETAYNEFRRTQRNVTVSIEATSTEDGFAALCSGKADLADASFEPNPGSLKDPACEKKLVGFEVAHHTLPIVVNPQNTWLHCLTLKQVKKIWGADSSITRWNQIDSSFPDEPVSFVGPPRTSVQAQVFNATISDASDRSRSYRQADLSGVANDVAGDRLSIGYLDFPTFETFGDRLRGVEINNGEGCVAPTAVAVGTGLYLPLCKPLYIYARIDAVRQPATAAFLRYFLENGRKIAFDAHYVPRTDDTVGQNVSRLNALTAGVGPVPA
;
A
#
# COMPACT_ATOMS: atom_id res chain seq x y z
N MET A 1 -11.08 27.74 0.56
CA MET A 1 -10.98 26.36 0.04
C MET A 1 -12.05 25.56 0.76
N GLY A 2 -12.65 24.58 0.11
CA GLY A 2 -13.47 23.58 0.80
C GLY A 2 -12.58 22.60 1.57
N TYR A 3 -13.20 21.58 2.15
CA TYR A 3 -12.51 20.54 2.91
C TYR A 3 -13.15 19.18 2.64
N GLN A 4 -12.39 18.11 2.86
CA GLN A 4 -12.81 16.74 2.56
C GLN A 4 -12.68 15.87 3.82
N LEU A 5 -13.59 14.91 3.98
CA LEU A 5 -13.66 14.05 5.16
C LEU A 5 -13.35 12.58 4.84
N GLY A 6 -12.47 11.99 5.64
CA GLY A 6 -12.34 10.54 5.76
C GLY A 6 -13.05 10.07 7.03
N ILE A 7 -13.80 8.98 6.97
CA ILE A 7 -14.48 8.40 8.13
C ILE A 7 -14.10 6.93 8.24
N ASP A 8 -13.47 6.55 9.35
CA ASP A 8 -13.24 5.15 9.68
C ASP A 8 -14.30 4.66 10.67
N ILE A 9 -15.13 3.68 10.26
CA ILE A 9 -16.26 3.18 11.07
C ILE A 9 -15.95 1.77 11.60
N GLY A 10 -15.16 1.68 12.65
CA GLY A 10 -14.97 0.42 13.39
C GLY A 10 -16.22 -0.02 14.18
N SER A 11 -16.32 -1.33 14.47
CA SER A 11 -17.47 -1.92 15.19
C SER A 11 -17.72 -1.36 16.61
N ALA A 12 -16.68 -0.88 17.29
CA ALA A 12 -16.78 -0.30 18.64
C ALA A 12 -16.52 1.22 18.66
N HIS A 13 -15.71 1.73 17.73
CA HIS A 13 -15.31 3.13 17.65
C HIS A 13 -15.21 3.62 16.21
N THR A 14 -15.54 4.89 16.00
CA THR A 14 -15.47 5.62 14.74
C THR A 14 -14.49 6.79 14.88
N ILE A 15 -13.70 7.07 13.85
CA ILE A 15 -12.75 8.21 13.79
C ILE A 15 -13.02 9.01 12.52
N VAL A 16 -12.92 10.34 12.62
CA VAL A 16 -13.06 11.25 11.47
C VAL A 16 -11.71 11.93 11.21
N GLY A 17 -11.24 11.84 9.97
CA GLY A 17 -10.11 12.59 9.45
C GLY A 17 -10.58 13.73 8.53
N ILE A 18 -9.76 14.76 8.42
CA ILE A 18 -10.00 15.91 7.54
C ILE A 18 -8.75 16.23 6.72
N ALA A 19 -8.97 16.54 5.44
CA ALA A 19 -8.03 17.21 4.56
C ALA A 19 -8.57 18.61 4.23
N ASP A 20 -7.70 19.61 4.30
CA ASP A 20 -8.00 21.05 4.16
C ASP A 20 -6.89 21.79 3.38
N GLY A 21 -6.19 21.06 2.50
CA GLY A 21 -4.99 21.50 1.79
C GLY A 21 -3.68 21.27 2.54
N GLY A 22 -3.74 20.89 3.83
CA GLY A 22 -2.59 20.44 4.62
C GLY A 22 -2.37 18.93 4.61
N TRP A 23 -1.44 18.46 5.45
CA TRP A 23 -1.33 17.05 5.81
C TRP A 23 -2.60 16.61 6.58
N PRO A 24 -3.20 15.43 6.30
CA PRO A 24 -4.44 15.01 6.95
C PRO A 24 -4.29 14.90 8.47
N ARG A 25 -5.39 15.16 9.17
CA ARG A 25 -5.44 15.20 10.64
C ARG A 25 -6.77 14.65 11.15
N VAL A 26 -6.79 14.15 12.39
CA VAL A 26 -8.05 13.80 13.06
C VAL A 26 -8.88 15.06 13.32
N LEU A 27 -10.16 15.00 12.98
CA LEU A 27 -11.17 16.00 13.34
C LEU A 27 -11.84 15.59 14.65
N GLU A 28 -11.61 16.35 15.72
CA GLU A 28 -12.21 16.08 17.02
C GLU A 28 -13.66 16.60 17.06
N LEU A 29 -14.63 15.69 17.06
CA LEU A 29 -16.06 16.03 17.17
C LEU A 29 -16.50 15.89 18.63
N GLY A 30 -17.18 16.90 19.17
CA GLY A 30 -17.64 16.91 20.58
C GLY A 30 -16.51 16.75 21.62
N GLY A 31 -15.29 17.16 21.25
CA GLY A 31 -14.07 17.00 22.05
C GLY A 31 -13.58 15.56 22.17
N GLN A 32 -13.76 14.73 21.14
CA GLN A 32 -13.20 13.37 21.08
C GLN A 32 -12.59 13.06 19.71
N ARG A 33 -11.41 12.42 19.73
CA ARG A 33 -10.77 11.80 18.55
C ARG A 33 -11.41 10.47 18.14
N ARG A 34 -11.88 9.71 19.13
CA ARG A 34 -12.40 8.35 19.02
C ARG A 34 -13.83 8.35 19.55
N LEU A 35 -14.81 8.22 18.67
CA LEU A 35 -16.24 8.30 18.97
C LEU A 35 -16.80 6.89 19.15
N PRO A 36 -17.61 6.58 20.17
CA PRO A 36 -18.22 5.24 20.30
C PRO A 36 -19.16 4.92 19.13
N SER A 37 -19.02 3.75 18.49
CA SER A 37 -19.91 3.28 17.41
C SER A 37 -21.23 2.75 17.97
N VAL A 38 -21.99 3.65 18.62
CA VAL A 38 -23.21 3.36 19.36
C VAL A 38 -24.35 4.22 18.84
N VAL A 39 -25.52 3.60 18.62
CA VAL A 39 -26.78 4.29 18.33
C VAL A 39 -27.74 4.08 19.51
N TYR A 40 -28.57 5.05 19.82
CA TYR A 40 -29.60 4.97 20.85
C TYR A 40 -30.88 5.66 20.38
N ALA A 41 -32.02 4.97 20.46
CA ALA A 41 -33.33 5.53 20.12
C ALA A 41 -34.01 6.06 21.40
N PRO A 42 -34.25 7.37 21.58
CA PRO A 42 -34.97 7.90 22.75
C PRO A 42 -36.44 7.48 22.80
N ALA A 43 -37.09 7.57 23.97
CA ALA A 43 -38.51 7.25 24.12
C ALA A 43 -39.42 8.26 23.41
N GLY A 44 -39.01 9.53 23.33
CA GLY A 44 -39.67 10.57 22.53
C GLY A 44 -39.33 10.54 21.03
N GLY A 45 -38.79 9.42 20.52
CA GLY A 45 -38.39 9.27 19.13
C GLY A 45 -37.04 9.92 18.76
N GLY A 46 -36.74 9.91 17.47
CA GLY A 46 -35.43 10.28 16.92
C GLY A 46 -34.35 9.21 17.13
N LEU A 47 -33.12 9.53 16.72
CA LEU A 47 -31.92 8.73 16.99
C LEU A 47 -30.85 9.64 17.57
N VAL A 48 -30.01 9.08 18.44
CA VAL A 48 -28.84 9.72 19.03
C VAL A 48 -27.64 8.79 18.84
N PHE A 49 -26.46 9.36 18.65
CA PHE A 49 -25.26 8.65 18.24
C PHE A 49 -24.08 8.92 19.19
N ALA A 50 -22.96 8.24 18.94
CA ALA A 50 -21.64 8.55 19.50
C ALA A 50 -21.64 8.65 21.05
N ARG A 51 -20.91 9.63 21.58
CA ARG A 51 -20.76 9.89 23.02
C ARG A 51 -22.10 10.08 23.75
N ALA A 52 -23.12 10.59 23.06
CA ALA A 52 -24.44 10.83 23.64
C ALA A 52 -25.26 9.54 23.74
N ALA A 53 -25.18 8.66 22.74
CA ALA A 53 -25.78 7.32 22.76
C ALA A 53 -25.14 6.44 23.83
N ALA A 54 -23.80 6.36 23.86
CA ALA A 54 -23.05 5.55 24.82
C ALA A 54 -23.33 5.93 26.29
N ARG A 55 -23.66 7.20 26.58
CA ARG A 55 -24.11 7.62 27.93
C ARG A 55 -25.49 7.09 28.30
N ARG A 56 -26.44 7.01 27.35
CA ARG A 56 -27.82 6.56 27.59
C ARG A 56 -27.94 5.03 27.58
N ALA A 57 -27.17 4.37 26.73
CA ALA A 57 -26.99 2.91 26.71
C ALA A 57 -26.38 2.33 28.01
N ARG A 58 -25.94 3.16 28.97
CA ARG A 58 -25.58 2.69 30.32
C ARG A 58 -26.78 2.38 31.21
N THR A 59 -27.88 3.14 31.06
CA THR A 59 -29.11 2.97 31.87
C THR A 59 -30.20 2.20 31.14
N ASP A 60 -30.17 2.20 29.80
CA ASP A 60 -31.24 1.66 28.94
C ASP A 60 -30.61 0.96 27.70
N PRO A 61 -30.01 -0.23 27.86
CA PRO A 61 -29.27 -0.90 26.77
C PRO A 61 -30.18 -1.53 25.72
N ASP A 62 -31.39 -2.01 26.08
CA ASP A 62 -32.40 -2.57 25.17
C ASP A 62 -32.92 -1.56 24.12
N ARG A 63 -32.50 -0.30 24.23
CA ARG A 63 -32.86 0.81 23.32
C ARG A 63 -31.63 1.38 22.61
N SER A 64 -30.54 0.60 22.57
CA SER A 64 -29.27 0.91 21.90
C SER A 64 -28.78 -0.18 20.94
N ALA A 65 -28.01 0.21 19.92
CA ALA A 65 -27.30 -0.67 19.01
C ALA A 65 -25.78 -0.43 19.09
N THR A 66 -25.01 -1.49 18.96
CA THR A 66 -23.55 -1.53 18.79
C THR A 66 -23.20 -2.52 17.68
N ASP A 67 -21.92 -2.59 17.27
CA ASP A 67 -21.41 -3.63 16.34
C ASP A 67 -22.13 -3.68 14.98
N LEU A 68 -22.71 -2.56 14.54
CA LEU A 68 -23.52 -2.49 13.32
C LEU A 68 -22.74 -2.88 12.05
N LEU A 69 -21.47 -2.48 11.95
CA LEU A 69 -20.64 -2.74 10.77
C LEU A 69 -20.41 -4.25 10.53
N ARG A 70 -20.00 -4.99 11.57
CA ARG A 70 -19.79 -6.44 11.49
C ARG A 70 -21.06 -7.18 11.09
N ARG A 71 -22.21 -6.65 11.49
CA ARG A 71 -23.54 -7.23 11.30
C ARG A 71 -24.29 -6.70 10.07
N LEU A 72 -23.71 -5.79 9.30
CA LEU A 72 -24.27 -5.32 8.02
C LEU A 72 -24.62 -6.50 7.12
N GLY A 73 -25.84 -6.57 6.59
CA GLY A 73 -26.30 -7.72 5.80
C GLY A 73 -26.41 -9.04 6.57
N ASP A 74 -26.47 -9.04 7.91
CA ASP A 74 -27.11 -10.12 8.67
C ASP A 74 -28.63 -10.03 8.51
N ASP A 75 -29.34 -11.15 8.52
CA ASP A 75 -30.81 -11.19 8.44
C ASP A 75 -31.54 -10.45 9.59
N GLY A 76 -32.81 -10.11 9.33
CA GLY A 76 -33.72 -9.52 10.31
C GLY A 76 -33.44 -8.05 10.64
N GLN A 77 -34.25 -7.47 11.52
CA GLN A 77 -34.16 -6.06 11.94
C GLN A 77 -33.60 -5.93 13.36
N VAL A 78 -33.00 -4.78 13.67
CA VAL A 78 -32.58 -4.41 15.03
C VAL A 78 -33.77 -3.80 15.76
N LEU A 79 -34.18 -4.41 16.87
CA LEU A 79 -35.21 -3.85 17.75
C LEU A 79 -34.56 -2.89 18.76
N LEU A 80 -34.96 -1.62 18.73
CA LEU A 80 -34.54 -0.59 19.68
C LEU A 80 -35.77 -0.09 20.44
N GLY A 81 -35.99 -0.64 21.64
CA GLY A 81 -37.15 -0.30 22.46
C GLY A 81 -38.49 -0.65 21.81
N GLY A 82 -38.55 -1.79 21.12
CA GLY A 82 -39.75 -2.29 20.43
C GLY A 82 -39.94 -1.76 19.00
N ALA A 83 -39.28 -0.67 18.62
CA ALA A 83 -39.27 -0.20 17.23
C ALA A 83 -38.17 -0.91 16.42
N ALA A 84 -38.48 -1.30 15.17
CA ALA A 84 -37.58 -2.08 14.32
C ALA A 84 -36.86 -1.22 13.27
N TYR A 85 -35.56 -1.45 13.08
CA TYR A 85 -34.67 -0.69 12.20
C TYR A 85 -33.80 -1.61 11.34
N SER A 86 -33.47 -1.20 10.11
CA SER A 86 -32.39 -1.81 9.32
C SER A 86 -31.01 -1.36 9.85
N ARG A 87 -29.99 -2.21 9.73
CA ARG A 87 -28.62 -1.86 10.18
C ARG A 87 -28.00 -0.84 9.22
N GLU A 88 -28.32 -1.02 7.95
CA GLU A 88 -28.04 -0.20 6.79
C GLU A 88 -28.53 1.24 7.04
N GLY A 89 -29.80 1.40 7.45
CA GLY A 89 -30.35 2.72 7.80
C GLY A 89 -29.75 3.33 9.07
N LEU A 90 -29.42 2.52 10.08
CA LEU A 90 -28.73 3.01 11.29
C LEU A 90 -27.29 3.49 10.98
N LEU A 91 -26.58 2.82 10.06
CA LEU A 91 -25.24 3.21 9.60
C LEU A 91 -25.28 4.46 8.70
N GLY A 92 -26.20 4.53 7.74
CA GLY A 92 -26.40 5.73 6.92
C GLY A 92 -26.70 6.96 7.77
N ARG A 93 -27.58 6.82 8.79
CA ARG A 93 -27.86 7.90 9.76
C ARG A 93 -26.69 8.24 10.68
N LEU A 94 -25.81 7.28 11.01
CA LEU A 94 -24.56 7.57 11.73
C LEU A 94 -23.61 8.42 10.86
N VAL A 95 -23.41 8.07 9.59
CA VAL A 95 -22.60 8.86 8.64
C VAL A 95 -23.18 10.26 8.49
N ALA A 96 -24.50 10.38 8.25
CA ALA A 96 -25.17 11.68 8.17
C ALA A 96 -24.93 12.54 9.42
N HIS A 97 -25.08 11.97 10.62
CA HIS A 97 -24.83 12.69 11.87
C HIS A 97 -23.37 13.16 12.01
N LEU A 98 -22.40 12.35 11.62
CA LEU A 98 -20.97 12.71 11.67
C LEU A 98 -20.66 13.86 10.70
N VAL A 99 -21.17 13.79 9.47
CA VAL A 99 -20.99 14.83 8.45
C VAL A 99 -21.69 16.14 8.85
N THR A 100 -22.93 16.08 9.36
CA THR A 100 -23.63 17.28 9.89
C THR A 100 -22.88 17.88 11.07
N THR A 101 -22.40 17.08 12.03
CA THR A 101 -21.64 17.58 13.19
C THR A 101 -20.32 18.23 12.77
N ALA A 102 -19.62 17.66 11.78
CA ALA A 102 -18.43 18.26 11.18
C ALA A 102 -18.76 19.59 10.48
N ALA A 103 -19.86 19.66 9.73
CA ALA A 103 -20.29 20.86 9.01
C ALA A 103 -20.71 22.00 9.95
N GLU A 104 -21.43 21.69 11.04
CA GLU A 104 -21.75 22.64 12.11
C GLU A 104 -20.48 23.19 12.78
N GLN A 105 -19.44 22.35 12.93
CA GLN A 105 -18.17 22.72 13.55
C GLN A 105 -17.22 23.50 12.61
N LEU A 106 -17.37 23.35 11.29
CA LEU A 106 -16.46 23.91 10.28
C LEU A 106 -17.08 25.04 9.43
N GLY A 107 -18.40 25.25 9.52
CA GLY A 107 -19.11 26.39 8.92
C GLY A 107 -19.65 26.16 7.49
N GLY A 108 -19.66 24.92 7.02
CA GLY A 108 -20.15 24.53 5.69
C GLY A 108 -20.07 23.01 5.50
N LEU A 109 -20.65 22.48 4.41
CA LEU A 109 -20.55 21.06 4.06
C LEU A 109 -19.14 20.74 3.49
N PRO A 110 -18.65 19.48 3.63
CA PRO A 110 -17.46 19.04 2.90
C PRO A 110 -17.73 18.89 1.40
N ASP A 111 -16.70 19.03 0.58
CA ASP A 111 -16.80 18.84 -0.89
C ASP A 111 -16.96 17.35 -1.25
N GLN A 112 -16.31 16.48 -0.49
CA GLN A 112 -16.26 15.03 -0.68
C GLN A 112 -16.17 14.33 0.68
N VAL A 113 -16.89 13.21 0.82
CA VAL A 113 -16.77 12.28 1.95
C VAL A 113 -16.31 10.92 1.44
N VAL A 114 -15.41 10.28 2.18
CA VAL A 114 -14.94 8.92 1.95
C VAL A 114 -15.06 8.12 3.25
N VAL A 115 -15.54 6.88 3.17
CA VAL A 115 -15.80 6.02 4.34
C VAL A 115 -15.13 4.66 4.14
N THR A 116 -14.40 4.19 5.14
CA THR A 116 -13.73 2.87 5.07
C THR A 116 -14.72 1.72 5.27
N HIS A 117 -14.40 0.57 4.68
CA HIS A 117 -14.97 -0.73 5.01
C HIS A 117 -13.84 -1.79 5.09
N PRO A 118 -14.04 -2.92 5.78
CA PRO A 118 -13.06 -4.00 5.80
C PRO A 118 -12.77 -4.55 4.39
N THR A 119 -11.49 -4.74 4.09
CA THR A 119 -10.95 -5.09 2.76
C THR A 119 -11.37 -6.49 2.33
N PHE A 120 -11.43 -7.44 3.26
CA PHE A 120 -11.87 -8.82 3.00
C PHE A 120 -13.36 -8.99 2.61
N TRP A 121 -14.15 -7.91 2.51
CA TRP A 121 -15.58 -8.00 2.26
C TRP A 121 -15.96 -8.41 0.83
N PRO A 122 -16.90 -9.37 0.65
CA PRO A 122 -17.44 -9.72 -0.66
C PRO A 122 -18.21 -8.56 -1.27
N ALA A 123 -18.31 -8.57 -2.61
CA ALA A 123 -18.92 -7.48 -3.39
C ALA A 123 -20.30 -7.05 -2.86
N SER A 124 -21.21 -8.01 -2.63
CA SER A 124 -22.57 -7.76 -2.10
C SER A 124 -22.61 -7.03 -0.75
N ARG A 125 -21.59 -7.19 0.11
CA ARG A 125 -21.50 -6.46 1.38
C ARG A 125 -20.90 -5.05 1.19
N ARG A 126 -19.99 -4.88 0.23
CA ARG A 126 -19.46 -3.57 -0.17
C ARG A 126 -20.54 -2.73 -0.85
N GLU A 127 -21.36 -3.33 -1.71
CA GLU A 127 -22.54 -2.75 -2.35
C GLU A 127 -23.58 -2.29 -1.30
N ALA A 128 -23.99 -3.18 -0.39
CA ALA A 128 -24.93 -2.83 0.68
C ALA A 128 -24.40 -1.72 1.61
N PHE A 129 -23.08 -1.62 1.81
CA PHE A 129 -22.46 -0.53 2.56
C PHE A 129 -22.49 0.79 1.78
N ALA A 130 -22.12 0.77 0.49
CA ALA A 130 -22.16 1.93 -0.38
C ALA A 130 -23.59 2.50 -0.51
N GLU A 131 -24.60 1.65 -0.66
CA GLU A 131 -26.02 2.04 -0.64
C GLU A 131 -26.41 2.68 0.71
N ALA A 132 -26.00 2.06 1.83
CA ALA A 132 -26.28 2.58 3.17
C ALA A 132 -25.67 3.98 3.43
N ILE A 133 -24.41 4.20 3.06
CA ILE A 133 -23.75 5.50 3.30
C ILE A 133 -24.10 6.56 2.25
N GLY A 134 -24.39 6.15 1.01
CA GLY A 134 -24.74 7.06 -0.08
C GLY A 134 -26.21 7.44 -0.11
N GLN A 135 -27.12 6.46 -0.16
CA GLN A 135 -28.56 6.71 -0.30
C GLN A 135 -29.25 6.90 1.06
N LEU A 136 -28.98 6.01 2.03
CA LEU A 136 -29.73 6.01 3.31
C LEU A 136 -29.22 7.05 4.32
N SER A 137 -28.12 7.74 4.03
CA SER A 137 -27.68 8.92 4.79
C SER A 137 -28.55 10.15 4.51
N GLY A 138 -28.95 10.34 3.25
CA GLY A 138 -29.63 11.54 2.77
C GLY A 138 -28.71 12.77 2.66
N LEU A 139 -27.42 12.54 2.36
CA LEU A 139 -26.42 13.58 2.16
C LEU A 139 -26.39 14.07 0.69
N GLU A 140 -26.18 15.37 0.50
CA GLU A 140 -26.18 16.01 -0.84
C GLU A 140 -24.81 16.02 -1.53
N MET A 141 -23.70 15.85 -0.79
CA MET A 141 -22.35 15.75 -1.36
C MET A 141 -21.97 14.29 -1.64
N PRO A 142 -21.01 14.02 -2.55
CA PRO A 142 -20.57 12.67 -2.84
C PRO A 142 -20.02 11.95 -1.59
N VAL A 143 -20.49 10.73 -1.36
CA VAL A 143 -20.03 9.81 -0.31
C VAL A 143 -19.55 8.52 -0.98
N VAL A 144 -18.27 8.18 -0.85
CA VAL A 144 -17.66 7.01 -1.49
C VAL A 144 -17.19 6.00 -0.44
N ALA A 145 -17.50 4.72 -0.66
CA ALA A 145 -17.00 3.60 0.14
C ALA A 145 -15.64 3.13 -0.41
N ILE A 146 -14.65 2.90 0.47
CA ILE A 146 -13.33 2.37 0.09
C ILE A 146 -12.88 1.22 1.02
N PRO A 147 -12.01 0.32 0.55
CA PRO A 147 -11.32 -0.63 1.41
C PRO A 147 -10.40 0.06 2.43
N ALA A 148 -10.34 -0.47 3.65
CA ALA A 148 -9.46 0.03 4.70
C ALA A 148 -7.96 -0.13 4.35
N ALA A 149 -7.59 -1.19 3.61
CA ALA A 149 -6.24 -1.37 3.09
C ALA A 149 -5.81 -0.23 2.14
N ASP A 150 -6.75 0.33 1.35
CA ASP A 150 -6.46 1.44 0.43
C ASP A 150 -6.31 2.78 1.17
N ALA A 151 -7.05 2.98 2.26
CA ALA A 151 -6.82 4.10 3.16
C ALA A 151 -5.43 4.02 3.81
N MET A 152 -5.08 2.87 4.39
CA MET A 152 -3.77 2.63 5.00
C MET A 152 -2.64 2.80 3.97
N GLY A 153 -2.79 2.21 2.78
CA GLY A 153 -1.85 2.33 1.66
C GLY A 153 -1.66 3.78 1.21
N THR A 154 -2.75 4.53 1.03
CA THR A 154 -2.67 5.93 0.61
C THR A 154 -1.93 6.80 1.63
N LEU A 155 -2.24 6.66 2.93
CA LEU A 155 -1.53 7.41 3.97
C LEU A 155 -0.03 7.07 3.97
N LEU A 156 0.31 5.79 3.90
CA LEU A 156 1.70 5.32 3.96
C LEU A 156 2.50 5.74 2.72
N ALA A 157 1.91 5.68 1.52
CA ALA A 157 2.53 6.18 0.29
C ALA A 157 2.69 7.71 0.30
N ARG A 158 1.70 8.45 0.85
CA ARG A 158 1.78 9.91 0.99
C ARG A 158 2.84 10.34 2.02
N ALA A 159 3.06 9.51 3.05
CA ALA A 159 4.07 9.73 4.11
C ALA A 159 5.48 9.26 3.71
N SER A 160 5.57 8.28 2.81
CA SER A 160 6.81 7.57 2.48
C SER A 160 7.06 7.62 0.99
N LEU A 161 7.97 8.49 0.56
CA LEU A 161 8.55 8.45 -0.78
C LEU A 161 9.51 7.25 -0.87
N THR A 162 8.97 6.02 -0.95
CA THR A 162 9.80 4.84 -1.21
C THR A 162 10.40 4.99 -2.60
N GLN A 163 11.70 4.81 -2.74
CA GLN A 163 12.37 4.75 -4.06
C GLN A 163 12.70 3.29 -4.41
N THR A 164 11.89 2.37 -3.89
CA THR A 164 12.03 0.91 -3.89
C THR A 164 10.66 0.28 -3.94
N VAL A 165 10.61 -0.95 -4.43
CA VAL A 165 9.45 -1.81 -4.25
C VAL A 165 9.58 -2.56 -2.92
N ASP A 166 8.76 -2.16 -1.95
CA ASP A 166 8.63 -2.77 -0.63
C ASP A 166 7.41 -3.69 -0.63
N LEU A 167 7.46 -4.87 0.00
CA LEU A 167 6.29 -5.68 0.33
C LEU A 167 6.00 -5.59 1.84
N VAL A 168 4.72 -5.49 2.23
CA VAL A 168 4.29 -5.13 3.59
C VAL A 168 3.04 -5.92 3.97
N GLY A 169 3.12 -6.70 5.06
CA GLY A 169 1.95 -7.37 5.61
C GLY A 169 1.13 -6.39 6.45
N TRP A 170 -0.16 -6.23 6.18
CA TRP A 170 -1.07 -5.43 7.01
C TRP A 170 -2.01 -6.34 7.80
N TYR A 171 -2.18 -6.02 9.08
CA TYR A 171 -2.90 -6.82 10.06
C TYR A 171 -3.67 -5.87 10.99
N ASP A 172 -4.98 -5.73 10.77
CA ASP A 172 -5.88 -4.89 11.55
C ASP A 172 -6.79 -5.75 12.45
N LEU A 173 -6.37 -5.96 13.70
CA LEU A 173 -7.15 -6.71 14.66
C LEU A 173 -8.01 -5.74 15.49
N GLY A 174 -9.18 -5.44 14.94
CA GLY A 174 -10.14 -4.51 15.50
C GLY A 174 -11.08 -5.12 16.54
N ALA A 175 -12.12 -4.37 16.87
CA ALA A 175 -13.13 -4.78 17.85
C ALA A 175 -14.14 -5.81 17.29
N GLY A 176 -14.46 -5.76 16.00
CA GLY A 176 -15.44 -6.66 15.38
C GLY A 176 -14.84 -7.69 14.42
N PHE A 177 -13.65 -7.44 13.90
CA PHE A 177 -13.05 -8.29 12.87
C PHE A 177 -11.54 -8.21 12.90
N LEU A 178 -10.91 -9.21 12.30
CA LEU A 178 -9.60 -9.07 11.69
C LEU A 178 -9.80 -8.70 10.21
N ASP A 179 -9.10 -7.68 9.73
CA ASP A 179 -8.84 -7.45 8.31
C ASP A 179 -7.33 -7.60 8.07
N SER A 180 -6.93 -8.25 6.98
CA SER A 180 -5.52 -8.51 6.70
C SER A 180 -5.25 -8.60 5.21
N ALA A 181 -4.14 -8.01 4.79
CA ALA A 181 -3.78 -7.83 3.40
C ALA A 181 -2.26 -7.87 3.23
N VAL A 182 -1.80 -8.02 2.00
CA VAL A 182 -0.44 -7.66 1.63
C VAL A 182 -0.50 -6.41 0.77
N LEU A 183 0.12 -5.35 1.25
CA LEU A 183 0.35 -4.12 0.50
C LEU A 183 1.76 -4.16 -0.09
N SER A 184 1.95 -3.51 -1.22
CA SER A 184 3.29 -3.16 -1.71
C SER A 184 3.36 -1.67 -1.98
N PHE A 185 4.53 -1.07 -1.79
CA PHE A 185 4.81 0.34 -1.99
C PHE A 185 5.92 0.51 -3.02
N SER A 186 5.87 1.59 -3.79
CA SER A 186 6.78 1.92 -4.88
C SER A 186 6.91 3.45 -5.01
N PRO A 187 7.90 3.97 -5.75
CA PRO A 187 7.97 5.40 -6.08
C PRO A 187 6.77 5.94 -6.89
N PHE A 188 5.90 5.07 -7.41
CA PHE A 188 4.69 5.45 -8.17
C PHE A 188 3.42 5.46 -7.31
N GLY A 189 3.44 4.81 -6.13
CA GLY A 189 2.27 4.64 -5.26
C GLY A 189 2.32 3.33 -4.48
N TYR A 190 1.16 2.83 -4.06
CA TYR A 190 1.01 1.51 -3.42
C TYR A 190 0.03 0.64 -4.21
N GLN A 191 0.00 -0.65 -3.94
CA GLN A 191 -1.03 -1.57 -4.41
C GLN A 191 -1.39 -2.60 -3.33
N LEU A 192 -2.66 -2.97 -3.23
CA LEU A 192 -3.10 -4.24 -2.65
C LEU A 192 -2.71 -5.40 -3.58
N VAL A 193 -2.06 -6.44 -3.05
CA VAL A 193 -1.69 -7.63 -3.82
C VAL A 193 -2.19 -8.93 -3.19
N GLY A 194 -2.46 -9.91 -4.06
CA GLY A 194 -3.17 -11.13 -3.69
C GLY A 194 -4.63 -10.85 -3.34
N THR A 195 -5.17 -11.63 -2.40
CA THR A 195 -6.53 -11.55 -1.89
C THR A 195 -6.49 -11.22 -0.40
N ALA A 196 -7.17 -10.15 0.01
CA ALA A 196 -7.33 -9.81 1.43
C ALA A 196 -8.10 -10.92 2.17
N ALA A 197 -7.67 -11.23 3.39
CA ALA A 197 -8.22 -12.28 4.24
C ALA A 197 -8.60 -11.69 5.60
N GLY A 198 -9.76 -12.08 6.14
CA GLY A 198 -10.25 -11.55 7.41
C GLY A 198 -11.16 -12.52 8.14
N MET A 199 -11.54 -12.16 9.36
CA MET A 199 -12.42 -12.96 10.23
C MET A 199 -13.48 -12.08 10.89
N ARG A 200 -14.73 -12.55 10.91
CA ARG A 200 -15.86 -11.89 11.61
C ARG A 200 -16.01 -12.31 13.08
N HIS A 201 -15.16 -13.20 13.55
CA HIS A 201 -15.22 -13.79 14.88
C HIS A 201 -13.80 -13.88 15.45
N GLY A 202 -13.68 -13.89 16.78
CA GLY A 202 -12.39 -13.87 17.46
C GLY A 202 -11.80 -12.47 17.60
N ALA A 203 -12.64 -11.44 17.49
CA ALA A 203 -12.24 -10.03 17.60
C ALA A 203 -12.60 -9.45 18.98
N GLY A 204 -12.27 -8.17 19.20
CA GLY A 204 -12.33 -7.53 20.53
C GLY A 204 -13.61 -7.78 21.32
N LEU A 205 -14.78 -7.66 20.69
CA LEU A 205 -16.10 -7.82 21.28
C LEU A 205 -16.43 -9.28 21.66
N ASP A 206 -15.85 -10.25 20.95
CA ASP A 206 -16.03 -11.67 21.28
C ASP A 206 -15.16 -12.02 22.50
N LEU A 207 -13.93 -11.50 22.56
CA LEU A 207 -13.04 -11.58 23.72
C LEU A 207 -13.64 -10.90 24.97
N ASP A 208 -14.34 -9.78 24.80
CA ASP A 208 -15.08 -9.11 25.88
C ASP A 208 -16.21 -9.99 26.45
N GLY A 209 -16.86 -10.77 25.58
CA GLY A 209 -17.80 -11.82 25.99
C GLY A 209 -17.12 -12.93 26.78
N MET A 210 -15.99 -13.44 26.29
CA MET A 210 -15.24 -14.53 26.93
C MET A 210 -14.75 -14.14 28.34
N LEU A 211 -14.25 -12.90 28.52
CA LEU A 211 -13.86 -12.38 29.83
C LEU A 211 -15.07 -12.13 30.75
N ALA A 212 -16.18 -11.63 30.22
CA ALA A 212 -17.38 -11.40 31.02
C ALA A 212 -17.97 -12.71 31.57
N GLU A 213 -18.08 -13.76 30.75
CA GLU A 213 -18.56 -15.07 31.24
C GLU A 213 -17.52 -15.71 32.19
N ARG A 214 -16.21 -15.57 31.94
CA ARG A 214 -15.15 -15.99 32.90
C ARG A 214 -15.26 -15.30 34.27
N ALA A 215 -15.65 -14.03 34.32
CA ALA A 215 -15.91 -13.33 35.58
C ALA A 215 -17.18 -13.87 36.29
N LEU A 216 -18.21 -14.27 35.54
CA LEU A 216 -19.39 -14.96 36.10
C LEU A 216 -19.04 -16.35 36.65
N ASP A 217 -18.07 -17.05 36.06
CA ASP A 217 -17.53 -18.31 36.57
C ASP A 217 -16.73 -18.10 37.86
N HIS A 218 -15.83 -17.10 37.90
CA HIS A 218 -15.06 -16.74 39.10
C HIS A 218 -15.95 -16.26 40.25
N ALA A 219 -17.05 -15.58 39.92
CA ALA A 219 -18.09 -15.20 40.88
C ALA A 219 -19.02 -16.36 41.29
N GLY A 220 -18.94 -17.53 40.64
CA GLY A 220 -19.74 -18.72 40.94
C GLY A 220 -21.20 -18.67 40.51
N VAL A 221 -21.58 -17.76 39.59
CA VAL A 221 -22.99 -17.44 39.28
C VAL A 221 -23.44 -17.73 37.84
N ALA A 222 -22.52 -18.07 36.93
CA ALA A 222 -22.81 -18.28 35.51
C ALA A 222 -23.93 -19.31 35.23
N ALA A 223 -24.00 -20.37 36.04
CA ALA A 223 -24.88 -21.53 35.86
C ALA A 223 -26.33 -21.33 36.35
N GLY A 224 -26.62 -20.30 37.15
CA GLY A 224 -27.94 -20.03 37.72
C GLY A 224 -28.65 -18.80 37.16
N LEU A 225 -28.04 -18.10 36.19
CA LEU A 225 -28.43 -16.76 35.79
C LEU A 225 -29.53 -16.74 34.72
N ASP A 226 -30.72 -16.23 35.07
CA ASP A 226 -31.79 -15.95 34.11
C ASP A 226 -31.43 -14.76 33.21
N ARG A 227 -30.84 -15.07 32.06
CA ARG A 227 -30.45 -14.09 31.03
C ARG A 227 -31.67 -13.45 30.32
N SER A 228 -32.91 -13.83 30.65
CA SER A 228 -34.15 -13.23 30.13
C SER A 228 -34.72 -12.10 30.98
N ASP A 229 -34.30 -11.94 32.23
CA ASP A 229 -34.65 -10.79 33.09
C ASP A 229 -34.04 -9.48 32.52
N PRO A 230 -34.83 -8.40 32.28
CA PRO A 230 -34.31 -7.09 31.89
C PRO A 230 -33.25 -6.49 32.82
N ALA A 231 -33.33 -6.74 34.13
CA ALA A 231 -32.34 -6.28 35.10
C ALA A 231 -31.01 -7.04 34.93
N VAL A 232 -31.06 -8.36 34.75
CA VAL A 232 -29.90 -9.19 34.40
C VAL A 232 -29.31 -8.79 33.05
N ARG A 233 -30.12 -8.59 31.99
CA ARG A 233 -29.61 -8.10 30.70
C ARG A 233 -28.85 -6.78 30.85
N THR A 234 -29.40 -5.86 31.64
CA THR A 234 -28.78 -4.55 31.87
C THR A 234 -27.46 -4.68 32.63
N ALA A 235 -27.40 -5.55 33.64
CA ALA A 235 -26.19 -5.84 34.39
C ALA A 235 -25.11 -6.53 33.52
N LEU A 236 -25.49 -7.51 32.68
CA LEU A 236 -24.58 -8.16 31.72
C LEU A 236 -24.07 -7.20 30.64
N ALA A 237 -24.91 -6.27 30.18
CA ALA A 237 -24.50 -5.19 29.27
C ALA A 237 -23.54 -4.18 29.94
N ARG A 238 -23.57 -4.04 31.28
CA ARG A 238 -22.52 -3.37 32.05
C ARG A 238 -21.25 -4.22 32.09
N LEU A 239 -21.35 -5.46 32.58
CA LEU A 239 -20.22 -6.38 32.76
C LEU A 239 -19.39 -6.58 31.50
N ARG A 240 -19.98 -6.65 30.30
CA ARG A 240 -19.23 -6.76 29.03
C ARG A 240 -18.42 -5.50 28.68
N ARG A 241 -18.85 -4.31 29.10
CA ARG A 241 -18.07 -3.06 28.94
C ARG A 241 -16.99 -2.94 30.00
N ASP A 242 -17.32 -3.34 31.23
CA ASP A 242 -16.38 -3.36 32.34
C ASP A 242 -15.26 -4.39 32.04
N ALA A 243 -15.60 -5.54 31.44
CA ALA A 243 -14.67 -6.54 30.92
C ALA A 243 -13.83 -6.03 29.74
N ALA A 244 -14.41 -5.20 28.85
CA ALA A 244 -13.64 -4.56 27.78
C ALA A 244 -12.59 -3.59 28.31
N GLN A 245 -12.91 -2.84 29.37
CA GLN A 245 -11.93 -2.02 30.08
C GLN A 245 -10.87 -2.89 30.78
N ALA A 246 -11.26 -3.99 31.44
CA ALA A 246 -10.31 -4.93 32.03
C ALA A 246 -9.37 -5.55 30.99
N LYS A 247 -9.86 -5.86 29.77
CA LYS A 247 -9.05 -6.34 28.64
C LYS A 247 -8.03 -5.29 28.17
N GLU A 248 -8.43 -4.02 28.10
CA GLU A 248 -7.52 -2.92 27.77
C GLU A 248 -6.45 -2.74 28.88
N VAL A 249 -6.80 -2.90 30.16
CA VAL A 249 -5.83 -2.91 31.28
C VAL A 249 -4.86 -4.10 31.19
N LEU A 250 -5.36 -5.32 30.95
CA LEU A 250 -4.52 -6.53 30.86
C LEU A 250 -3.54 -6.55 29.68
N ALA A 251 -3.67 -5.63 28.72
CA ALA A 251 -2.67 -5.40 27.69
C ALA A 251 -1.37 -4.76 28.25
N GLU A 252 -1.48 -3.94 29.31
CA GLU A 252 -0.36 -3.19 29.93
C GLU A 252 0.01 -3.72 31.32
N GLU A 253 -0.98 -4.10 32.15
CA GLU A 253 -0.81 -4.64 33.50
C GLU A 253 -1.04 -6.18 33.56
N ASP A 254 -0.50 -6.87 34.57
CA ASP A 254 -0.59 -8.34 34.70
C ASP A 254 -1.90 -8.84 35.33
N GLU A 255 -2.63 -7.97 36.04
CA GLU A 255 -3.89 -8.27 36.74
C GLU A 255 -4.89 -7.12 36.54
N ALA A 256 -6.19 -7.42 36.57
CA ALA A 256 -7.26 -6.42 36.51
C ALA A 256 -8.48 -6.87 37.33
N ASP A 257 -8.98 -5.99 38.20
CA ASP A 257 -10.19 -6.25 38.99
C ASP A 257 -11.46 -5.92 38.20
N LEU A 258 -12.41 -6.86 38.19
CA LEU A 258 -13.69 -6.72 37.52
C LEU A 258 -14.85 -6.95 38.49
N THR A 259 -15.67 -5.91 38.70
CA THR A 259 -16.83 -5.98 39.61
C THR A 259 -18.07 -6.52 38.92
N VAL A 260 -18.48 -7.73 39.33
CA VAL A 260 -19.73 -8.38 38.97
C VAL A 260 -20.82 -7.90 39.94
N SER A 261 -21.61 -6.90 39.54
CA SER A 261 -22.88 -6.57 40.21
C SER A 261 -24.07 -7.00 39.35
N LEU A 262 -24.79 -8.02 39.78
CA LEU A 262 -26.05 -8.52 39.22
C LEU A 262 -27.17 -8.36 40.27
N PRO A 263 -28.46 -8.54 39.92
CA PRO A 263 -29.53 -8.62 40.91
C PRO A 263 -29.22 -9.68 41.99
N GLY A 264 -29.04 -9.24 43.24
CA GLY A 264 -28.73 -10.11 44.39
C GLY A 264 -27.28 -10.58 44.53
N VAL A 265 -26.36 -10.15 43.66
CA VAL A 265 -24.94 -10.54 43.71
C VAL A 265 -24.07 -9.30 43.49
N GLU A 266 -23.16 -9.02 44.43
CA GLU A 266 -22.13 -8.00 44.24
C GLU A 266 -20.80 -8.54 44.75
N THR A 267 -19.85 -8.71 43.82
CA THR A 267 -18.50 -9.24 44.09
C THR A 267 -17.49 -8.66 43.10
N THR A 268 -16.21 -8.66 43.46
CA THR A 268 -15.11 -8.30 42.55
C THR A 268 -14.25 -9.52 42.32
N THR A 269 -13.98 -9.83 41.06
CA THR A 269 -13.12 -10.93 40.62
C THR A 269 -11.90 -10.35 39.94
N THR A 270 -10.71 -10.64 40.48
CA THR A 270 -9.46 -10.38 39.77
C THR A 270 -9.33 -11.34 38.59
N LEU A 271 -8.86 -10.83 37.46
CA LEU A 271 -8.51 -11.56 36.25
C LEU A 271 -7.04 -11.33 35.94
N THR A 272 -6.31 -12.36 35.52
CA THR A 272 -4.89 -12.24 35.17
C THR A 272 -4.66 -12.20 33.66
N ARG A 273 -3.55 -11.58 33.23
CA ARG A 273 -3.07 -11.63 31.84
C ARG A 273 -2.81 -13.07 31.40
N ALA A 274 -2.28 -13.91 32.29
CA ALA A 274 -2.02 -15.32 31.99
C ALA A 274 -3.31 -16.09 31.65
N GLU A 275 -4.41 -15.80 32.35
CA GLU A 275 -5.73 -16.37 32.04
C GLU A 275 -6.31 -15.81 30.74
N LEU A 276 -6.21 -14.51 30.49
CA LEU A 276 -6.58 -13.90 29.22
C LEU A 276 -5.83 -14.56 28.05
N GLU A 277 -4.50 -14.62 28.10
CA GLU A 277 -3.67 -15.20 27.04
C GLU A 277 -3.92 -16.71 26.85
N THR A 278 -4.28 -17.44 27.92
CA THR A 278 -4.70 -18.84 27.84
C THR A 278 -6.07 -18.99 27.19
N LEU A 279 -7.03 -18.14 27.56
CA LEU A 279 -8.42 -18.13 27.10
C LEU A 279 -8.54 -17.76 25.62
N VAL A 280 -7.69 -16.85 25.13
CA VAL A 280 -7.75 -16.34 23.75
C VAL A 280 -6.64 -16.92 22.85
N GLY A 281 -5.74 -17.73 23.39
CA GLY A 281 -4.60 -18.31 22.69
C GLY A 281 -4.94 -18.91 21.31
N PRO A 282 -5.87 -19.87 21.22
CA PRO A 282 -6.27 -20.48 19.94
C PRO A 282 -6.85 -19.46 18.95
N THR A 283 -7.62 -18.48 19.45
CA THR A 283 -8.21 -17.41 18.64
C THR A 283 -7.15 -16.51 18.02
N ILE A 284 -6.05 -16.22 18.74
CA ILE A 284 -4.92 -15.46 18.20
C ILE A 284 -4.05 -16.31 17.25
N ASP A 285 -4.08 -17.64 17.36
CA ASP A 285 -3.46 -18.49 16.33
C ASP A 285 -4.26 -18.46 15.01
N ASP A 286 -5.60 -18.45 15.07
CA ASP A 286 -6.47 -18.26 13.89
C ASP A 286 -6.29 -16.88 13.23
N THR A 287 -6.06 -15.81 14.00
CA THR A 287 -5.78 -14.48 13.43
C THR A 287 -4.44 -14.46 12.70
N VAL A 288 -3.41 -15.10 13.26
CA VAL A 288 -2.07 -15.20 12.64
C VAL A 288 -2.09 -16.07 11.38
N GLU A 289 -2.85 -17.17 11.36
CA GLU A 289 -3.04 -17.98 10.16
C GLU A 289 -3.85 -17.24 9.08
N THR A 290 -4.61 -16.21 9.43
CA THR A 290 -5.30 -15.34 8.45
C THR A 290 -4.32 -14.46 7.66
N LEU A 291 -3.30 -13.88 8.30
CA LEU A 291 -2.23 -13.17 7.59
C LEU A 291 -1.45 -14.13 6.67
N ARG A 292 -1.24 -15.38 7.10
CA ARG A 292 -0.66 -16.42 6.23
C ARG A 292 -1.54 -16.80 5.06
N ARG A 293 -2.88 -16.79 5.21
CA ARG A 293 -3.82 -16.95 4.09
C ARG A 293 -3.69 -15.82 3.07
N ALA A 294 -3.60 -14.56 3.53
CA ALA A 294 -3.33 -13.42 2.65
C ALA A 294 -1.98 -13.60 1.93
N MET A 295 -0.91 -13.90 2.66
CA MET A 295 0.43 -14.09 2.07
C MET A 295 0.47 -15.21 1.02
N ARG A 296 -0.19 -16.36 1.26
CA ARG A 296 -0.26 -17.47 0.29
C ARG A 296 -1.04 -17.17 -0.99
N SER A 297 -1.71 -16.02 -1.08
CA SER A 297 -2.36 -15.56 -2.31
C SER A 297 -1.50 -14.60 -3.13
N VAL A 298 -0.32 -14.24 -2.63
CA VAL A 298 0.69 -13.44 -3.33
C VAL A 298 1.74 -14.39 -3.93
N PRO A 299 2.25 -14.14 -5.15
CA PRO A 299 3.40 -14.86 -5.71
C PRO A 299 4.74 -14.49 -5.03
N ALA A 300 4.79 -14.50 -3.70
CA ALA A 300 5.96 -14.16 -2.89
C ALA A 300 5.98 -14.97 -1.57
N GLY A 301 7.14 -15.10 -0.95
CA GLY A 301 7.33 -15.80 0.33
C GLY A 301 7.32 -14.87 1.55
N PRO A 302 7.15 -15.42 2.78
CA PRO A 302 7.24 -14.65 4.02
C PRO A 302 8.54 -13.83 4.18
N ALA A 303 9.64 -14.29 3.59
CA ALA A 303 10.94 -13.60 3.61
C ALA A 303 10.97 -12.31 2.76
N ASP A 304 10.05 -12.15 1.80
CA ASP A 304 9.98 -10.95 0.95
C ASP A 304 9.27 -9.77 1.65
N LEU A 305 8.64 -10.02 2.82
CA LEU A 305 7.95 -9.00 3.61
C LEU A 305 8.95 -8.13 4.41
N SER A 306 9.15 -6.90 3.94
CA SER A 306 10.00 -5.89 4.59
C SER A 306 9.57 -5.52 6.03
N ARG A 307 8.27 -5.63 6.33
CA ARG A 307 7.65 -5.35 7.64
C ARG A 307 6.21 -5.89 7.73
N ILE A 308 5.75 -6.14 8.95
CA ILE A 308 4.32 -6.26 9.28
C ILE A 308 3.84 -4.99 10.01
N LEU A 309 2.69 -4.46 9.61
CA LEU A 309 2.03 -3.30 10.21
C LEU A 309 0.80 -3.74 11.01
N LEU A 310 0.82 -3.48 12.31
CA LEU A 310 -0.24 -3.82 13.26
C LEU A 310 -1.18 -2.65 13.45
N SER A 311 -2.47 -2.84 13.19
CA SER A 311 -3.56 -1.87 13.39
C SER A 311 -4.63 -2.46 14.31
N GLY A 312 -5.46 -1.59 14.88
CA GLY A 312 -6.59 -1.99 15.72
C GLY A 312 -6.21 -2.31 17.16
N GLY A 313 -7.12 -1.98 18.09
CA GLY A 313 -6.86 -2.01 19.53
C GLY A 313 -6.44 -3.37 20.11
N LEU A 314 -6.85 -4.51 19.52
CA LEU A 314 -6.39 -5.82 20.01
C LEU A 314 -4.95 -6.15 19.58
N ALA A 315 -4.44 -5.56 18.50
CA ALA A 315 -3.09 -5.88 18.03
C ALA A 315 -1.98 -5.42 18.98
N TYR A 316 -2.33 -4.58 19.97
CA TYR A 316 -1.47 -4.20 21.09
C TYR A 316 -1.32 -5.27 22.19
N LEU A 317 -2.16 -6.32 22.22
CA LEU A 317 -1.98 -7.42 23.18
C LEU A 317 -0.60 -8.08 22.99
N PRO A 318 0.24 -8.21 24.03
CA PRO A 318 1.58 -8.77 23.92
C PRO A 318 1.62 -10.15 23.24
N LEU A 319 0.61 -10.99 23.47
CA LEU A 319 0.44 -12.28 22.81
C LEU A 319 0.46 -12.19 21.27
N VAL A 320 -0.21 -11.21 20.67
CA VAL A 320 -0.31 -11.05 19.21
C VAL A 320 1.08 -10.88 18.59
N SER A 321 1.85 -9.93 19.11
CA SER A 321 3.22 -9.67 18.66
C SER A 321 4.16 -10.86 18.91
N ARG A 322 3.94 -11.67 19.96
CA ARG A 322 4.71 -12.92 20.17
C ARG A 322 4.33 -14.00 19.16
N ARG A 323 3.04 -14.21 18.88
CA ARG A 323 2.56 -15.22 17.91
C ARG A 323 2.98 -14.86 16.49
N LEU A 324 2.91 -13.58 16.08
CA LEU A 324 3.39 -13.13 14.77
C LEU A 324 4.89 -13.36 14.59
N ARG A 325 5.74 -13.00 15.56
CA ARG A 325 7.20 -13.26 15.50
C ARG A 325 7.54 -14.76 15.43
N ALA A 326 6.76 -15.61 16.12
CA ALA A 326 6.93 -17.06 16.03
C ALA A 326 6.42 -17.64 14.70
N ALA A 327 5.48 -16.96 14.04
CA ALA A 327 4.86 -17.42 12.80
C ALA A 327 5.56 -16.93 11.52
N PHE A 328 6.34 -15.86 11.61
CA PHE A 328 7.09 -15.18 10.56
C PHE A 328 8.51 -14.83 11.05
N PRO A 329 9.36 -15.82 11.39
CA PRO A 329 10.68 -15.58 12.02
C PRO A 329 11.68 -14.84 11.13
N GLU A 330 11.42 -14.74 9.82
CA GLU A 330 12.22 -14.00 8.85
C GLU A 330 12.04 -12.47 8.99
N ILE A 331 10.88 -12.02 9.49
CA ILE A 331 10.49 -10.60 9.46
C ILE A 331 11.02 -9.88 10.69
N THR A 332 12.03 -9.03 10.47
CA THR A 332 12.70 -8.27 11.54
C THR A 332 11.91 -7.05 12.05
N ARG A 333 10.98 -6.51 11.23
CA ARG A 333 10.17 -5.33 11.55
C ARG A 333 8.70 -5.66 11.74
N ILE A 334 8.20 -5.44 12.95
CA ILE A 334 6.77 -5.43 13.25
C ILE A 334 6.46 -4.11 13.95
N GLU A 335 5.58 -3.30 13.37
CA GLU A 335 5.37 -1.89 13.73
C GLU A 335 3.89 -1.62 14.04
N HIS A 336 3.60 -0.94 15.15
CA HIS A 336 2.23 -0.52 15.48
C HIS A 336 1.86 0.78 14.75
N ARG A 337 0.66 0.81 14.17
CA ARG A 337 0.02 1.96 13.49
C ARG A 337 -0.95 2.66 14.43
N SER A 338 -1.40 3.87 14.08
CA SER A 338 -2.44 4.54 14.85
C SER A 338 -3.82 4.11 14.41
N ASP A 339 -4.78 3.93 15.34
CA ASP A 339 -6.22 3.86 15.04
C ASP A 339 -6.66 4.99 14.07
N ALA A 340 -5.99 6.15 14.12
CA ALA A 340 -6.29 7.31 13.27
C ALA A 340 -5.84 7.17 11.80
N ASP A 341 -4.94 6.24 11.48
CA ASP A 341 -4.28 6.17 10.17
C ASP A 341 -5.29 5.90 9.03
N LEU A 342 -6.29 5.05 9.28
CA LEU A 342 -7.37 4.76 8.32
C LEU A 342 -8.22 6.01 8.00
N ALA A 343 -8.63 6.76 9.02
CA ALA A 343 -9.42 7.97 8.83
C ALA A 343 -8.63 9.10 8.13
N MET A 344 -7.32 9.19 8.37
CA MET A 344 -6.44 10.16 7.69
C MET A 344 -6.16 9.75 6.23
N GLY A 345 -5.99 8.46 5.94
CA GLY A 345 -5.85 7.93 4.59
C GLY A 345 -7.10 8.12 3.74
N ALA A 346 -8.28 7.84 4.31
CA ALA A 346 -9.57 8.13 3.70
C ALA A 346 -9.74 9.64 3.38
N ALA A 347 -9.21 10.53 4.22
CA ALA A 347 -9.27 11.97 3.98
C ALA A 347 -8.37 12.43 2.82
N ILE A 348 -7.21 11.78 2.59
CA ILE A 348 -6.39 12.01 1.39
C ILE A 348 -7.17 11.57 0.14
N LEU A 349 -7.72 10.35 0.16
CA LEU A 349 -8.52 9.83 -0.97
C LEU A 349 -9.75 10.70 -1.29
N ALA A 350 -10.33 11.34 -0.28
CA ALA A 350 -11.41 12.31 -0.45
C ALA A 350 -10.92 13.60 -1.16
N ALA A 351 -9.72 14.09 -0.85
CA ALA A 351 -9.12 15.21 -1.58
C ALA A 351 -8.78 14.83 -3.02
N ASP A 352 -8.15 13.68 -3.25
CA ASP A 352 -7.78 13.22 -4.60
C ASP A 352 -9.02 12.96 -5.50
N LEU A 353 -10.15 12.56 -4.90
CA LEU A 353 -11.46 12.49 -5.58
C LEU A 353 -12.02 13.87 -5.93
N ALA A 354 -12.00 14.83 -5.01
CA ALA A 354 -12.46 16.20 -5.27
C ALA A 354 -11.61 16.90 -6.36
N ASP A 355 -10.29 16.70 -6.36
CA ASP A 355 -9.38 17.21 -7.40
C ASP A 355 -9.59 16.52 -8.75
N ARG A 356 -9.99 15.24 -8.78
CA ARG A 356 -10.42 14.56 -10.02
C ARG A 356 -11.75 15.10 -10.52
N ALA A 357 -12.76 15.24 -9.66
CA ALA A 357 -14.06 15.80 -10.03
C ALA A 357 -13.94 17.23 -10.58
N THR A 358 -13.08 18.06 -9.95
CA THR A 358 -12.81 19.43 -10.40
C THR A 358 -12.15 19.47 -11.79
N ARG A 359 -11.22 18.57 -12.08
CA ARG A 359 -10.61 18.43 -13.43
C ARG A 359 -11.60 17.86 -14.45
N ALA A 360 -12.40 16.86 -14.07
CA ALA A 360 -13.42 16.24 -14.91
C ALA A 360 -14.61 17.17 -15.21
N GLY A 361 -14.85 18.21 -14.39
CA GLY A 361 -15.87 19.23 -14.62
C GLY A 361 -15.75 20.00 -15.94
N GLY A 362 -14.63 19.90 -16.65
CA GLY A 362 -14.46 20.40 -18.02
C GLY A 362 -14.99 19.48 -19.13
N ALA A 363 -15.29 18.20 -18.83
CA ALA A 363 -15.75 17.19 -19.79
C ALA A 363 -16.68 16.17 -19.11
N GLY A 364 -17.99 16.46 -19.10
CA GLY A 364 -18.96 15.70 -18.31
C GLY A 364 -19.19 14.27 -18.78
N ALA A 365 -19.08 13.31 -17.85
CA ALA A 365 -19.55 11.94 -17.96
C ALA A 365 -20.01 11.43 -16.57
N GLU A 366 -20.98 10.52 -16.57
CA GLU A 366 -21.61 9.95 -15.37
C GLU A 366 -20.71 8.86 -14.74
N GLN A 367 -20.56 8.87 -13.41
CA GLN A 367 -19.43 8.18 -12.75
C GLN A 367 -19.85 6.89 -12.01
N THR A 368 -19.49 5.74 -12.60
CA THR A 368 -19.31 4.46 -11.88
C THR A 368 -17.83 4.30 -11.52
N TYR A 369 -17.52 4.22 -10.22
CA TYR A 369 -16.14 4.28 -9.73
C TYR A 369 -15.49 2.89 -9.58
N ASP A 370 -14.37 2.68 -10.27
CA ASP A 370 -13.41 1.63 -9.93
C ASP A 370 -12.35 2.25 -8.98
N THR A 371 -12.20 1.67 -7.78
CA THR A 371 -11.25 2.19 -6.77
C THR A 371 -9.79 2.04 -7.19
N THR A 372 -9.48 1.20 -8.19
CA THR A 372 -8.12 1.03 -8.73
C THR A 372 -7.59 2.33 -9.35
N ALA A 373 -8.47 3.19 -9.88
CA ALA A 373 -8.11 4.50 -10.45
C ALA A 373 -7.81 5.60 -9.39
N LEU A 374 -7.86 5.27 -8.09
CA LEU A 374 -7.59 6.24 -7.02
C LEU A 374 -6.11 6.64 -6.92
N ILE A 375 -5.19 5.76 -7.32
CA ILE A 375 -3.74 5.90 -7.12
C ILE A 375 -3.11 6.70 -8.27
N ARG A 376 -2.76 7.98 -8.04
CA ARG A 376 -1.99 8.80 -9.01
C ARG A 376 -1.19 9.91 -8.28
N PRO A 377 0.12 10.10 -8.56
CA PRO A 377 0.86 11.29 -8.11
C PRO A 377 0.37 12.57 -8.83
N PRO A 378 0.65 13.78 -8.29
CA PRO A 378 0.22 15.03 -8.92
C PRO A 378 0.85 15.26 -10.29
N ASP A 379 0.09 15.86 -11.21
CA ASP A 379 0.47 16.05 -12.61
C ASP A 379 1.72 16.93 -12.77
N ALA A 380 2.60 16.60 -13.72
CA ALA A 380 3.88 17.32 -13.93
C ALA A 380 3.73 18.84 -14.13
N ALA A 381 2.57 19.32 -14.60
CA ALA A 381 2.25 20.74 -14.71
C ALA A 381 2.21 21.48 -13.35
N SER A 382 1.99 20.80 -12.22
CA SER A 382 2.02 21.40 -10.88
C SER A 382 3.43 21.69 -10.38
N LEU A 383 4.47 21.14 -11.02
CA LEU A 383 5.87 21.50 -10.75
C LEU A 383 6.25 22.85 -11.38
N SER A 384 5.46 23.36 -12.33
CA SER A 384 5.72 24.59 -13.08
C SER A 384 5.31 25.88 -12.33
N SER A 385 4.64 25.79 -11.18
CA SER A 385 4.05 26.93 -10.46
C SER A 385 4.89 27.44 -9.27
N LEU A 386 6.15 27.03 -9.14
CA LEU A 386 7.08 27.61 -8.18
C LEU A 386 7.50 29.03 -8.62
N PRO A 387 7.62 30.01 -7.69
CA PRO A 387 7.93 31.39 -8.05
C PRO A 387 9.36 31.51 -8.62
N PRO A 388 9.56 32.25 -9.73
CA PRO A 388 10.84 32.30 -10.41
C PRO A 388 11.84 33.22 -9.69
N TYR A 389 13.07 32.76 -9.53
CA TYR A 389 14.22 33.62 -9.27
C TYR A 389 15.47 33.12 -10.00
N LEU A 390 16.24 34.05 -10.57
CA LEU A 390 17.50 33.83 -11.30
C LEU A 390 17.41 33.04 -12.61
N ALA A 391 16.67 33.59 -13.58
CA ALA A 391 16.97 33.36 -15.01
C ALA A 391 18.11 34.28 -15.47
N GLY A 392 18.92 33.83 -16.42
CA GLY A 392 19.97 34.61 -17.11
C GLY A 392 19.73 34.66 -18.62
N ASP A 393 20.25 35.68 -19.30
CA ASP A 393 19.75 36.12 -20.62
C ASP A 393 20.21 35.30 -21.85
N GLY A 394 19.29 35.20 -22.82
CA GLY A 394 19.59 35.10 -24.26
C GLY A 394 19.76 33.68 -24.85
N SER A 395 19.34 33.42 -26.10
CA SER A 395 18.57 34.24 -27.05
C SER A 395 17.94 33.35 -28.16
N THR A 396 16.87 33.83 -28.81
CA THR A 396 16.23 33.20 -29.98
C THR A 396 16.49 34.04 -31.25
N PRO A 397 16.57 33.41 -32.44
CA PRO A 397 15.48 33.54 -33.45
C PRO A 397 15.39 32.33 -34.43
N PRO A 398 14.58 32.37 -35.51
CA PRO A 398 13.14 32.67 -35.58
C PRO A 398 12.35 31.51 -36.29
N ALA A 399 11.03 31.69 -36.44
CA ALA A 399 10.13 30.68 -37.03
C ALA A 399 9.97 30.75 -38.57
N ALA A 400 9.41 29.68 -39.14
CA ALA A 400 8.79 29.64 -40.48
C ALA A 400 7.40 28.98 -40.37
N ALA A 401 6.49 29.27 -41.31
CA ALA A 401 5.07 28.87 -41.27
C ALA A 401 4.55 28.42 -42.65
N ALA A 402 3.23 28.17 -42.75
CA ALA A 402 2.47 27.70 -43.94
C ALA A 402 2.56 26.18 -44.23
N SER A 403 1.52 25.49 -44.74
CA SER A 403 0.09 25.85 -44.93
C SER A 403 -0.78 24.66 -45.41
N ALA A 404 -2.10 24.79 -45.20
CA ALA A 404 -3.19 24.32 -46.08
C ALA A 404 -3.61 22.82 -46.12
N ASP A 405 -4.83 22.61 -45.60
CA ASP A 405 -5.94 21.74 -46.06
C ASP A 405 -6.25 21.84 -47.58
N PRO A 406 -7.22 21.08 -48.18
CA PRO A 406 -8.01 19.93 -47.69
C PRO A 406 -8.26 18.78 -48.72
N ALA A 407 -9.15 17.83 -48.35
CA ALA A 407 -10.12 17.13 -49.22
C ALA A 407 -9.64 16.01 -50.21
N ALA A 408 -10.48 15.06 -50.68
CA ALA A 408 -11.72 14.46 -50.15
C ALA A 408 -12.19 13.23 -50.98
N ALA A 409 -13.09 12.44 -50.40
CA ALA A 409 -14.20 11.69 -51.03
C ALA A 409 -13.99 10.39 -51.86
N ALA A 410 -14.98 9.49 -51.70
CA ALA A 410 -15.56 8.54 -52.66
C ALA A 410 -14.75 7.28 -53.12
N ALA A 411 -15.37 6.16 -53.47
CA ALA A 411 -16.72 5.61 -53.18
C ALA A 411 -16.83 4.14 -53.72
N ALA A 412 -17.82 3.38 -53.21
CA ALA A 412 -18.37 2.12 -53.80
C ALA A 412 -17.37 0.95 -54.04
N GLY A 413 -17.74 -0.32 -54.12
CA GLY A 413 -19.03 -1.01 -54.29
C GLY A 413 -18.74 -2.53 -54.51
N PRO A 414 -19.77 -3.40 -54.64
CA PRO A 414 -19.62 -4.77 -54.11
C PRO A 414 -19.82 -5.95 -55.09
N GLY A 415 -19.34 -7.13 -54.66
CA GLY A 415 -19.75 -8.48 -55.08
C GLY A 415 -19.37 -9.47 -53.94
N ALA A 416 -20.16 -10.48 -53.53
CA ALA A 416 -20.87 -11.54 -54.26
C ALA A 416 -19.88 -12.58 -54.87
N SER A 417 -20.05 -13.91 -54.71
CA SER A 417 -21.04 -14.71 -53.95
C SER A 417 -20.60 -16.20 -53.83
N ALA A 418 -21.43 -17.04 -53.20
CA ALA A 418 -21.33 -18.51 -53.05
C ALA A 418 -20.17 -19.02 -52.14
N ALA A 419 -20.35 -19.92 -51.16
CA ALA A 419 -21.24 -21.08 -50.93
C ALA A 419 -20.71 -22.41 -51.50
N GLY A 420 -20.46 -23.37 -50.61
CA GLY A 420 -20.06 -24.74 -50.92
C GLY A 420 -20.04 -25.58 -49.63
N ALA A 421 -20.92 -26.56 -49.53
CA ALA A 421 -21.00 -27.49 -48.39
C ALA A 421 -20.38 -28.85 -48.77
N GLY A 422 -19.72 -29.50 -47.81
CA GLY A 422 -19.16 -30.84 -47.94
C GLY A 422 -19.04 -31.47 -46.55
N ALA A 423 -19.34 -32.76 -46.42
CA ALA A 423 -19.53 -33.41 -45.12
C ALA A 423 -18.76 -34.74 -45.00
N ALA A 424 -18.46 -35.09 -43.75
CA ALA A 424 -18.07 -36.40 -43.23
C ALA A 424 -16.79 -37.08 -43.78
N MET A 425 -15.92 -37.51 -42.87
CA MET A 425 -15.73 -38.94 -42.57
C MET A 425 -14.99 -39.14 -41.24
N ALA A 426 -14.90 -40.38 -40.75
CA ALA A 426 -14.36 -40.72 -39.43
C ALA A 426 -13.25 -41.78 -39.49
N GLY A 427 -12.46 -41.87 -38.41
CA GLY A 427 -11.38 -42.83 -38.18
C GLY A 427 -10.16 -42.14 -37.54
N GLY A 428 -9.47 -42.70 -36.52
CA GLY A 428 -9.66 -43.97 -35.82
C GLY A 428 -8.40 -44.83 -35.86
N GLY A 429 -7.68 -44.96 -34.74
CA GLY A 429 -6.50 -45.82 -34.62
C GLY A 429 -5.59 -45.47 -33.44
N ASP A 430 -5.63 -46.30 -32.40
CA ASP A 430 -4.57 -46.45 -31.40
C ASP A 430 -3.32 -47.14 -32.02
N ILE A 431 -2.14 -47.06 -31.40
CA ILE A 431 -1.49 -48.22 -30.72
C ILE A 431 -0.44 -47.76 -29.66
N ASP A 432 -0.33 -48.55 -28.58
CA ASP A 432 0.82 -48.81 -27.69
C ASP A 432 1.54 -47.73 -26.84
N GLY A 433 1.85 -48.14 -25.59
CA GLY A 433 2.83 -47.53 -24.67
C GLY A 433 4.17 -48.29 -24.63
N PRO A 434 4.99 -48.22 -23.56
CA PRO A 434 4.56 -48.79 -22.27
C PRO A 434 5.14 -48.16 -20.95
N THR A 435 4.44 -48.47 -19.85
CA THR A 435 4.90 -48.68 -18.45
C THR A 435 6.12 -47.96 -17.84
N ALA A 436 5.90 -47.29 -16.69
CA ALA A 436 6.55 -47.66 -15.41
C ALA A 436 5.74 -47.10 -14.20
N ARG A 437 5.72 -47.82 -13.06
CA ARG A 437 5.03 -47.39 -11.83
C ARG A 437 5.64 -48.06 -10.59
N TRP A 438 6.04 -47.27 -9.60
CA TRP A 438 6.39 -47.72 -8.23
C TRP A 438 5.58 -46.82 -7.27
N VAL A 439 4.60 -47.30 -6.49
CA VAL A 439 4.61 -48.31 -5.41
C VAL A 439 5.13 -47.73 -4.08
N VAL A 440 4.24 -47.65 -3.09
CA VAL A 440 4.53 -47.39 -1.68
C VAL A 440 3.64 -48.32 -0.83
N GLY A 441 4.27 -49.05 0.09
CA GLY A 441 3.75 -49.99 1.09
C GLY A 441 4.94 -50.45 1.94
N ASP A 442 4.82 -50.89 3.20
CA ASP A 442 3.64 -51.34 3.96
C ASP A 442 3.64 -50.83 5.44
N GLY A 443 2.62 -51.22 6.23
CA GLY A 443 2.56 -51.11 7.70
C GLY A 443 3.26 -52.30 8.41
N PRO A 444 2.63 -53.07 9.35
CA PRO A 444 1.30 -53.00 10.01
C PRO A 444 1.45 -52.48 11.48
N ASP A 445 0.67 -52.76 12.54
CA ASP A 445 -0.63 -53.41 12.87
C ASP A 445 -1.18 -52.62 14.09
N GLY A 446 -2.48 -52.46 14.38
CA GLY A 446 -3.69 -52.92 13.72
C GLY A 446 -4.82 -53.23 14.73
N ARG A 447 -5.96 -53.73 14.21
CA ARG A 447 -7.10 -54.38 14.94
C ARG A 447 -7.92 -53.46 15.89
N THR A 448 -9.25 -53.59 16.05
CA THR A 448 -10.31 -54.48 15.49
C THR A 448 -11.64 -53.72 15.27
N GLY A 449 -12.56 -54.23 14.44
CA GLY A 449 -14.01 -53.94 14.56
C GLY A 449 -14.78 -53.67 13.25
N THR A 450 -15.64 -54.61 12.83
CA THR A 450 -16.51 -54.55 11.62
C THR A 450 -17.82 -55.33 11.88
N PRO A 451 -18.84 -55.33 10.98
CA PRO A 451 -19.44 -54.22 10.22
C PRO A 451 -21.01 -54.27 10.17
N GLY A 452 -21.66 -53.31 9.50
CA GLY A 452 -23.04 -53.45 8.97
C GLY A 452 -23.75 -52.10 8.72
N GLN A 453 -24.60 -51.90 7.70
CA GLN A 453 -25.00 -52.73 6.55
C GLN A 453 -25.35 -51.86 5.31
N SER A 454 -25.49 -52.53 4.15
CA SER A 454 -26.08 -52.17 2.83
C SER A 454 -27.20 -51.11 2.72
N ALA A 455 -27.56 -50.55 1.54
CA ALA A 455 -26.93 -50.42 0.20
C ALA A 455 -27.87 -49.64 -0.78
N ASP A 456 -27.35 -49.27 -1.96
CA ASP A 456 -28.00 -49.21 -3.29
C ASP A 456 -29.29 -48.39 -3.60
N ALA A 457 -29.05 -47.28 -4.33
CA ALA A 457 -29.41 -47.09 -5.77
C ALA A 457 -30.75 -46.46 -6.26
N ALA A 458 -30.61 -45.90 -7.49
CA ALA A 458 -31.59 -45.75 -8.59
C ALA A 458 -32.58 -44.55 -8.68
N ALA A 459 -32.16 -43.55 -9.48
CA ALA A 459 -32.79 -43.05 -10.73
C ALA A 459 -34.28 -42.62 -10.82
N GLY A 460 -34.54 -41.57 -11.62
CA GLY A 460 -35.87 -41.26 -12.20
C GLY A 460 -36.17 -39.77 -12.40
N GLY A 461 -37.00 -39.40 -13.39
CA GLY A 461 -37.46 -38.02 -13.62
C GLY A 461 -38.50 -37.89 -14.75
N TRP A 462 -38.81 -36.64 -15.15
CA TRP A 462 -39.74 -36.18 -16.23
C TRP A 462 -41.25 -36.03 -15.91
N GLY A 463 -41.89 -35.04 -16.57
CA GLY A 463 -43.34 -34.70 -16.53
C GLY A 463 -43.69 -33.57 -15.55
N THR A 464 -44.20 -32.35 -15.84
CA THR A 464 -44.94 -31.64 -16.93
C THR A 464 -46.48 -31.66 -16.90
N SER A 465 -47.09 -30.44 -16.90
CA SER A 465 -48.54 -30.09 -17.06
C SER A 465 -49.54 -30.53 -15.96
N GLY A 466 -50.64 -29.81 -15.67
CA GLY A 466 -51.03 -28.44 -16.06
C GLY A 466 -52.51 -28.05 -15.76
N ALA A 467 -52.72 -26.80 -15.29
CA ALA A 467 -53.92 -25.92 -15.37
C ALA A 467 -55.28 -26.21 -14.65
N ALA A 468 -55.86 -25.12 -14.10
CA ALA A 468 -57.30 -24.79 -13.92
C ALA A 468 -58.13 -25.55 -12.82
N THR A 469 -59.25 -25.04 -12.22
CA THR A 469 -60.07 -23.80 -12.44
C THR A 469 -60.94 -23.45 -11.18
N VAL A 470 -61.43 -22.19 -11.06
CA VAL A 470 -62.55 -21.66 -10.20
C VAL A 470 -62.38 -21.78 -8.65
N ALA A 471 -62.44 -20.77 -7.76
CA ALA A 471 -63.07 -19.42 -7.63
C ALA A 471 -64.40 -19.40 -6.78
N PRO A 472 -64.96 -18.25 -6.33
CA PRO A 472 -64.67 -17.71 -4.98
C PRO A 472 -65.89 -17.16 -4.17
N GLY A 473 -65.63 -16.67 -2.94
CA GLY A 473 -66.49 -15.71 -2.19
C GLY A 473 -65.67 -15.01 -1.09
N ALA A 474 -65.64 -13.68 -0.91
CA ALA A 474 -66.67 -12.63 -0.80
C ALA A 474 -66.91 -12.24 0.69
N ALA A 475 -67.09 -10.97 1.09
CA ALA A 475 -66.83 -9.63 0.49
C ALA A 475 -66.92 -8.59 1.66
N TYR A 476 -66.55 -7.30 1.61
CA TYR A 476 -66.12 -6.30 0.61
C TYR A 476 -64.90 -5.51 1.19
N GLY A 477 -64.32 -4.42 0.66
CA GLY A 477 -64.65 -3.49 -0.44
C GLY A 477 -65.35 -2.20 0.06
N GLN A 478 -65.12 -0.99 -0.45
CA GLN A 478 -64.18 -0.45 -1.46
C GLN A 478 -63.72 0.96 -0.95
N ALA A 479 -63.15 1.94 -1.67
CA ALA A 479 -62.88 2.22 -3.09
C ALA A 479 -61.71 3.24 -3.27
N THR A 480 -61.51 3.76 -4.49
CA THR A 480 -60.42 4.66 -4.91
C THR A 480 -60.97 5.70 -5.93
N VAL A 481 -60.13 6.68 -6.36
CA VAL A 481 -60.14 7.43 -7.66
C VAL A 481 -60.22 8.98 -7.58
N TYR A 482 -59.59 9.63 -8.56
CA TYR A 482 -59.36 11.06 -8.83
C TYR A 482 -60.61 11.92 -9.14
N GLY A 483 -60.47 13.26 -9.02
CA GLY A 483 -61.38 14.26 -9.62
C GLY A 483 -60.81 15.70 -9.68
N GLN A 484 -60.96 16.37 -10.82
CA GLN A 484 -60.63 17.79 -11.14
C GLN A 484 -61.91 18.67 -11.08
N ALA A 485 -61.95 20.03 -11.08
CA ALA A 485 -60.98 21.13 -10.91
C ALA A 485 -61.75 22.49 -10.75
N THR A 486 -61.18 23.62 -11.23
CA THR A 486 -61.72 24.99 -11.47
C THR A 486 -61.85 26.01 -10.32
N ASP A 487 -60.77 26.77 -10.12
CA ASP A 487 -60.65 28.23 -10.38
C ASP A 487 -61.63 29.26 -9.77
N THR A 488 -61.09 30.23 -9.01
CA THR A 488 -61.31 31.70 -9.19
C THR A 488 -60.46 32.54 -8.22
N GLY A 489 -59.93 33.69 -8.68
CA GLY A 489 -59.67 34.86 -7.81
C GLY A 489 -58.21 35.34 -7.60
N GLN A 490 -57.81 36.32 -8.44
CA GLN A 490 -56.94 37.50 -8.18
C GLN A 490 -55.87 37.44 -7.05
N ALA A 491 -54.55 37.52 -7.29
CA ALA A 491 -53.75 38.60 -7.92
C ALA A 491 -53.37 39.79 -6.98
N THR A 492 -52.20 40.40 -7.24
CA THR A 492 -51.44 41.39 -6.42
C THR A 492 -50.76 40.83 -5.16
N GLY A 493 -49.57 41.28 -4.74
CA GLY A 493 -48.63 42.20 -5.40
C GLY A 493 -47.39 42.56 -4.56
N TYR A 494 -46.25 42.83 -5.22
CA TYR A 494 -45.02 43.54 -4.81
C TYR A 494 -44.65 43.76 -3.32
N GLY A 495 -43.38 43.48 -2.97
CA GLY A 495 -42.74 44.03 -1.76
C GLY A 495 -41.28 43.62 -1.53
N GLN A 496 -40.32 44.38 -2.09
CA GLN A 496 -38.95 44.44 -1.52
C GLN A 496 -38.90 45.51 -0.43
N GLY A 497 -38.06 45.35 0.60
CA GLY A 497 -37.87 46.39 1.63
C GLY A 497 -36.78 46.08 2.67
N HIS A 498 -35.75 46.93 2.68
CA HIS A 498 -34.55 46.97 3.54
C HIS A 498 -34.69 46.68 5.06
N GLY A 499 -33.57 46.28 5.69
CA GLY A 499 -33.28 46.56 7.12
C GLY A 499 -32.58 47.93 7.29
N PRO A 500 -31.72 48.16 8.31
CA PRO A 500 -31.38 47.35 9.50
C PRO A 500 -31.40 48.14 10.84
N GLY A 501 -31.07 47.48 11.96
CA GLY A 501 -30.79 48.10 13.29
C GLY A 501 -31.67 47.59 14.45
N GLY A 502 -31.29 47.72 15.72
CA GLY A 502 -30.01 48.20 16.28
C GLY A 502 -30.04 48.46 17.80
N GLY A 503 -29.47 47.55 18.61
CA GLY A 503 -29.33 47.66 20.08
C GLY A 503 -30.62 47.45 20.89
N ALA A 504 -30.63 47.46 22.24
CA ALA A 504 -29.56 47.23 23.23
C ALA A 504 -30.16 47.08 24.67
N TRP A 505 -29.36 46.55 25.61
CA TRP A 505 -29.50 46.62 27.10
C TRP A 505 -30.51 45.74 27.88
N ALA A 506 -29.94 45.15 28.95
CA ALA A 506 -30.45 45.01 30.34
C ALA A 506 -31.40 43.86 30.78
N ASN A 507 -31.06 43.31 31.95
CA ASN A 507 -31.87 42.41 32.79
C ASN A 507 -32.99 43.16 33.54
N PRO A 508 -34.06 42.47 33.93
CA PRO A 508 -34.74 42.63 35.23
C PRO A 508 -34.27 41.58 36.25
N GLY A 509 -34.51 41.77 37.55
CA GLY A 509 -34.31 40.71 38.55
C GLY A 509 -34.64 41.04 40.00
N VAL A 510 -34.57 39.99 40.83
CA VAL A 510 -34.46 39.93 42.31
C VAL A 510 -35.72 40.23 43.17
N GLY A 511 -36.02 39.30 44.10
CA GLY A 511 -36.75 39.54 45.36
C GLY A 511 -37.78 38.45 45.75
N ALA A 512 -37.93 38.00 47.00
CA ALA A 512 -37.10 38.15 48.22
C ALA A 512 -37.52 37.16 49.36
N ALA A 513 -36.58 36.80 50.26
CA ALA A 513 -36.73 36.31 51.66
C ALA A 513 -37.62 35.06 52.00
N GLY A 514 -37.38 34.29 53.09
CA GLY A 514 -36.27 34.27 54.07
C GLY A 514 -36.62 33.51 55.39
N VAL A 515 -35.61 33.31 56.28
CA VAL A 515 -35.70 32.79 57.69
C VAL A 515 -36.09 31.30 57.84
N GLY A 516 -35.53 30.48 58.76
CA GLY A 516 -34.43 30.63 59.75
C GLY A 516 -34.22 29.33 60.58
N GLY A 517 -33.17 29.25 61.42
CA GLY A 517 -32.85 28.08 62.25
C GLY A 517 -32.46 28.43 63.71
N PRO A 518 -32.33 27.41 64.59
CA PRO A 518 -31.04 27.10 65.25
C PRO A 518 -30.81 25.55 65.29
N ALA A 519 -29.92 24.88 66.06
CA ALA A 519 -29.09 25.23 67.24
C ALA A 519 -27.79 24.38 67.35
N ALA A 520 -27.28 24.19 68.58
CA ALA A 520 -26.04 23.49 68.97
C ALA A 520 -26.29 22.06 69.52
N GLY A 521 -25.31 21.19 69.86
CA GLY A 521 -23.83 21.27 69.93
C GLY A 521 -23.25 20.13 70.80
N SER A 522 -21.96 20.05 71.18
CA SER A 522 -20.72 20.67 70.68
C SER A 522 -19.47 20.30 71.54
N GLY A 523 -18.38 19.79 70.94
CA GLY A 523 -17.00 19.79 71.52
C GLY A 523 -16.38 18.42 71.89
N GLY A 524 -15.04 18.26 71.92
CA GLY A 524 -13.97 19.18 71.47
C GLY A 524 -12.53 18.79 71.89
N ALA A 525 -11.52 19.40 71.22
CA ALA A 525 -10.06 19.43 71.52
C ALA A 525 -9.24 18.10 71.51
N GLY A 526 -7.93 18.10 71.20
CA GLY A 526 -7.05 19.20 70.72
C GLY A 526 -5.57 18.81 70.46
N ASP A 527 -4.89 19.66 69.68
CA ASP A 527 -3.43 19.91 69.49
C ASP A 527 -2.36 18.82 69.16
N ARG A 528 -1.21 19.33 68.68
CA ARG A 528 -0.04 18.64 68.04
C ARG A 528 1.22 18.83 68.95
N PRO A 529 2.32 18.04 68.87
CA PRO A 529 3.34 18.24 67.79
C PRO A 529 4.33 17.08 67.43
N VAL A 530 4.85 17.11 66.18
CA VAL A 530 6.27 16.98 65.70
C VAL A 530 7.22 15.82 66.15
N ALA A 531 8.03 15.34 65.17
CA ALA A 531 9.31 14.58 65.27
C ALA A 531 9.30 13.07 65.64
N ALA A 532 10.38 12.28 65.44
CA ALA A 532 11.38 12.19 64.34
C ALA A 532 12.34 10.97 64.52
N ALA A 533 12.78 10.36 63.40
CA ALA A 533 14.05 9.62 63.19
C ALA A 533 14.40 8.32 63.99
N ALA A 534 15.23 7.48 63.33
CA ALA A 534 15.95 6.28 63.81
C ALA A 534 15.09 5.07 64.30
N GLY A 535 15.51 3.81 64.17
CA GLY A 535 16.67 3.23 63.44
C GLY A 535 17.71 2.55 64.35
N ALA A 536 17.78 1.21 64.32
CA ALA A 536 18.82 0.43 64.99
C ALA A 536 19.05 -0.95 64.32
N TYR A 537 20.30 -1.41 64.33
CA TYR A 537 20.74 -2.76 63.94
C TYR A 537 21.35 -3.46 65.16
N GLY A 538 21.23 -4.79 65.24
CA GLY A 538 22.41 -5.63 65.52
C GLY A 538 22.44 -6.60 66.71
N LEU A 539 23.04 -7.77 66.43
CA LEU A 539 23.98 -8.57 67.24
C LEU A 539 23.52 -9.86 67.97
N VAL A 540 23.87 -11.00 67.33
CA VAL A 540 24.71 -12.12 67.84
C VAL A 540 24.19 -13.12 68.92
N GLY A 541 24.27 -14.42 68.57
CA GLY A 541 24.46 -15.58 69.48
C GLY A 541 23.27 -16.56 69.59
N ALA A 542 23.43 -17.88 69.83
CA ALA A 542 24.61 -18.77 69.77
C ALA A 542 24.21 -20.28 69.84
N GLU A 543 25.13 -21.19 69.42
CA GLU A 543 25.33 -22.60 69.88
C GLU A 543 24.32 -23.77 69.65
N GLY A 544 24.87 -25.01 69.54
CA GLY A 544 24.21 -26.34 69.60
C GLY A 544 23.55 -26.87 68.30
N GLY A 545 23.64 -28.14 67.85
CA GLY A 545 24.23 -29.41 68.36
C GLY A 545 23.15 -30.49 68.65
N ALA A 546 23.28 -31.81 68.38
CA ALA A 546 24.23 -32.65 67.63
C ALA A 546 23.67 -34.12 67.47
N SER A 547 24.33 -35.00 66.69
CA SER A 547 24.18 -36.50 66.63
C SER A 547 22.90 -37.14 66.00
N ALA A 548 22.86 -38.39 65.49
CA ALA A 548 23.88 -39.29 64.89
C ALA A 548 23.26 -40.56 64.21
N GLY A 549 23.99 -41.17 63.22
CA GLY A 549 23.75 -42.53 62.65
C GLY A 549 22.68 -42.64 61.54
N GLY A 550 22.76 -43.51 60.51
CA GLY A 550 23.76 -44.51 60.06
C GLY A 550 23.07 -45.73 59.38
N ALA A 551 23.65 -46.55 58.48
CA ALA A 551 24.89 -46.52 57.68
C ALA A 551 24.87 -47.64 56.58
N GLU A 552 25.89 -47.71 55.70
CA GLU A 552 26.28 -48.86 54.80
C GLU A 552 25.34 -49.27 53.63
N ALA A 553 25.78 -49.81 52.47
CA ALA A 553 27.13 -49.89 51.85
C ALA A 553 27.11 -50.10 50.29
N SER A 554 28.24 -49.69 49.67
CA SER A 554 28.81 -49.82 48.30
C SER A 554 28.42 -50.93 47.29
N VAL A 555 28.51 -50.62 45.97
CA VAL A 555 29.42 -51.17 44.91
C VAL A 555 28.84 -50.99 43.48
N GLY A 556 29.67 -50.58 42.49
CA GLY A 556 29.35 -50.79 41.05
C GLY A 556 29.94 -49.79 40.03
N GLU A 557 31.02 -50.16 39.33
CA GLU A 557 31.54 -49.56 38.07
C GLU A 557 31.56 -50.67 36.98
N PRO A 558 31.61 -50.42 35.65
CA PRO A 558 32.68 -49.64 34.99
C PRO A 558 32.31 -48.83 33.71
N ALA A 559 33.29 -48.10 33.15
CA ALA A 559 33.30 -47.60 31.75
C ALA A 559 34.00 -48.61 30.79
N PRO A 560 34.15 -48.39 29.43
CA PRO A 560 35.10 -47.39 28.91
C PRO A 560 34.87 -46.79 27.47
N ALA A 561 35.72 -45.82 27.12
CA ALA A 561 36.22 -45.41 25.77
C ALA A 561 35.25 -44.80 24.70
N GLY A 562 35.69 -43.80 23.88
CA GLY A 562 36.93 -43.01 23.97
C GLY A 562 37.27 -42.11 22.76
N ALA A 563 38.18 -41.14 22.99
CA ALA A 563 39.11 -40.42 22.07
C ALA A 563 38.56 -39.61 20.85
N SER A 564 39.07 -38.41 20.49
CA SER A 564 40.10 -37.48 21.03
C SER A 564 39.73 -36.01 20.64
N GLY A 565 40.43 -34.89 20.93
CA GLY A 565 41.76 -34.60 21.50
C GLY A 565 42.81 -34.30 20.41
N GLY A 566 43.57 -33.18 20.38
CA GLY A 566 43.61 -31.95 21.22
C GLY A 566 44.10 -30.73 20.38
N ALA A 567 44.95 -29.78 20.83
CA ALA A 567 45.64 -29.55 22.10
C ALA A 567 46.26 -28.11 22.20
N ALA A 568 46.95 -27.82 23.33
CA ALA A 568 47.88 -26.70 23.63
C ALA A 568 47.33 -25.33 24.13
N GLY A 569 48.00 -24.81 25.18
CA GLY A 569 47.96 -23.44 25.72
C GLY A 569 49.42 -22.97 25.97
N PRO A 570 49.80 -22.35 27.11
CA PRO A 570 48.98 -21.75 28.17
C PRO A 570 49.55 -20.40 28.75
N GLY A 571 48.76 -19.74 29.63
CA GLY A 571 49.29 -19.11 30.84
C GLY A 571 49.73 -17.63 30.81
N GLY A 572 49.29 -16.86 31.82
CA GLY A 572 49.78 -15.51 32.10
C GLY A 572 49.04 -14.84 33.27
N ARG A 573 49.62 -14.84 34.49
CA ARG A 573 49.09 -14.09 35.65
C ARG A 573 49.85 -12.77 35.84
N GLY A 574 49.13 -11.66 35.92
CA GLY A 574 49.61 -10.34 36.35
C GLY A 574 48.62 -9.71 37.33
N ALA A 575 49.04 -8.82 38.23
CA ALA A 575 48.27 -8.52 39.44
C ALA A 575 48.26 -7.04 39.89
N ARG A 576 47.08 -6.58 40.35
CA ARG A 576 46.80 -5.33 41.11
C ARG A 576 47.03 -4.03 40.28
N ARG A 577 46.47 -2.84 40.59
CA ARG A 577 45.92 -2.29 41.86
C ARG A 577 45.07 -1.01 41.62
N GLY A 578 44.01 -0.78 42.41
CA GLY A 578 43.57 0.58 42.85
C GLY A 578 42.36 1.25 42.16
N GLY A 579 41.53 1.95 42.97
CA GLY A 579 40.41 2.84 42.56
C GLY A 579 39.12 2.10 42.12
N SER A 580 37.94 2.15 42.74
CA SER A 580 37.20 3.10 43.61
C SER A 580 36.85 4.47 42.98
N GLY A 581 35.58 4.85 42.80
CA GLY A 581 34.33 4.08 42.98
C GLY A 581 33.07 4.97 43.02
N GLY A 582 31.89 4.35 42.95
CA GLY A 582 30.56 4.99 43.06
C GLY A 582 30.08 5.73 41.80
N GLY A 583 28.77 5.81 41.48
CA GLY A 583 27.62 5.16 42.12
C GLY A 583 26.41 6.09 42.28
N GLY A 584 25.21 5.59 41.96
CA GLY A 584 23.93 6.31 42.19
C GLY A 584 23.50 7.21 41.03
N GLY A 585 22.27 7.02 40.55
CA GLY A 585 21.61 7.87 39.55
C GLY A 585 20.33 8.50 40.11
N ILE A 586 19.24 8.41 39.33
CA ILE A 586 17.83 8.70 39.68
C ILE A 586 17.39 10.17 39.54
N PHE A 587 16.59 10.40 38.47
CA PHE A 587 15.46 11.32 38.30
C PHE A 587 15.62 12.85 38.46
N GLY A 588 15.06 13.56 37.47
CA GLY A 588 14.39 14.85 37.70
C GLY A 588 14.60 15.92 36.64
N SER A 589 13.61 16.15 35.77
CA SER A 589 13.47 17.46 35.12
C SER A 589 12.00 17.84 34.87
N ARG A 590 11.66 19.09 35.16
CA ARG A 590 10.42 19.76 34.75
C ARG A 590 10.76 21.22 34.41
N ARG A 591 10.33 21.64 33.21
CA ARG A 591 9.94 23.01 32.85
C ARG A 591 10.93 24.17 33.17
N GLY A 592 11.86 24.41 32.24
CA GLY A 592 11.93 25.62 31.41
C GLY A 592 12.33 26.99 32.01
N LEU A 593 12.88 27.84 31.15
CA LEU A 593 12.70 29.31 31.17
C LEU A 593 13.12 29.96 29.82
N ILE A 594 12.83 31.25 29.68
CA ILE A 594 12.91 32.05 28.44
C ILE A 594 14.08 33.04 28.49
N ALA A 595 14.75 33.30 27.37
CA ALA A 595 15.60 34.48 27.13
C ALA A 595 15.69 34.81 25.62
N ALA A 596 15.98 36.06 25.24
CA ALA A 596 15.92 36.52 23.84
C ALA A 596 16.86 37.70 23.49
N ALA A 597 17.28 37.75 22.21
CA ALA A 597 17.77 38.92 21.43
C ALA A 597 17.82 38.44 19.95
N ILE A 598 17.41 39.15 18.88
CA ILE A 598 17.36 40.57 18.50
C ILE A 598 18.74 41.19 18.18
N VAL A 599 19.07 41.19 16.89
CA VAL A 599 19.78 42.27 16.18
C VAL A 599 19.17 42.39 14.78
N ALA A 600 19.02 43.61 14.24
CA ALA A 600 18.58 43.87 12.88
C ALA A 600 19.39 45.04 12.28
N VAL A 601 19.67 45.00 10.97
CA VAL A 601 20.31 46.10 10.23
C VAL A 601 19.67 46.24 8.84
N LEU A 602 19.39 47.48 8.45
CA LEU A 602 18.91 47.91 7.13
C LEU A 602 19.64 49.22 6.79
N PHE A 603 20.14 49.40 5.56
CA PHE A 603 20.48 50.71 5.00
C PHE A 603 20.48 50.70 3.46
N VAL A 604 20.41 51.88 2.83
CA VAL A 604 19.82 52.08 1.49
C VAL A 604 20.51 53.20 0.67
N ALA A 605 20.56 53.02 -0.66
CA ALA A 605 20.64 53.99 -1.79
C ALA A 605 21.96 54.62 -2.32
N ALA A 606 21.96 54.77 -3.66
CA ALA A 606 22.62 55.75 -4.57
C ALA A 606 24.18 55.79 -4.73
N GLY A 607 24.75 56.18 -5.88
CA GLY A 607 24.15 56.45 -7.21
C GLY A 607 25.09 57.08 -8.28
N THR A 608 24.90 56.69 -9.55
CA THR A 608 25.17 57.39 -10.85
C THR A 608 26.38 58.34 -11.09
N THR A 609 27.22 58.01 -12.09
CA THR A 609 27.69 58.84 -13.25
C THR A 609 28.45 57.90 -14.22
N ALA A 610 28.31 57.83 -15.55
CA ALA A 610 28.03 58.77 -16.67
C ALA A 610 29.30 59.09 -17.50
N GLY A 611 29.29 58.80 -18.81
CA GLY A 611 30.37 59.10 -19.77
C GLY A 611 30.07 58.55 -21.18
N VAL A 612 30.02 59.43 -22.19
CA VAL A 612 29.59 59.11 -23.58
C VAL A 612 30.54 59.75 -24.59
N VAL A 613 30.82 59.06 -25.70
CA VAL A 613 31.32 59.65 -26.95
C VAL A 613 30.58 59.00 -28.14
N LEU A 614 30.20 59.82 -29.14
CA LEU A 614 29.53 59.45 -30.39
C LEU A 614 30.12 60.26 -31.54
N THR A 615 30.22 59.67 -32.75
CA THR A 615 30.21 60.30 -34.10
C THR A 615 30.49 59.22 -35.17
N ASP A 616 30.17 59.38 -36.46
CA ASP A 616 28.92 59.73 -37.16
C ASP A 616 29.04 59.23 -38.63
N ARG A 617 27.99 59.44 -39.44
CA ARG A 617 27.80 59.14 -40.88
C ARG A 617 28.98 59.30 -41.84
N GLY A 618 28.93 58.51 -42.93
CA GLY A 618 29.51 58.80 -44.25
C GLY A 618 28.87 57.90 -45.33
N SER A 619 28.67 58.41 -46.56
CA SER A 619 27.92 57.73 -47.63
C SER A 619 28.62 57.75 -49.01
N ASP A 620 28.02 57.02 -49.97
CA ASP A 620 28.08 57.21 -51.43
C ASP A 620 29.22 56.59 -52.28
N SER A 621 28.85 55.49 -52.97
CA SER A 621 29.05 55.14 -54.41
C SER A 621 30.38 55.42 -55.16
N GLY A 622 30.91 54.41 -55.89
CA GLY A 622 32.17 54.55 -56.69
C GLY A 622 32.33 53.79 -58.04
N THR A 623 31.74 52.60 -58.25
CA THR A 623 31.70 51.87 -59.57
C THR A 623 33.06 51.28 -60.08
N PRO A 624 33.23 50.66 -61.29
CA PRO A 624 33.36 49.18 -61.37
C PRO A 624 34.33 48.53 -62.41
N VAL A 625 34.91 47.33 -62.15
CA VAL A 625 35.41 46.44 -63.24
C VAL A 625 35.53 44.92 -62.91
N ALA A 626 35.33 44.09 -63.95
CA ALA A 626 36.01 42.81 -64.26
C ALA A 626 35.80 41.51 -63.42
N SER A 627 34.75 40.75 -63.78
CA SER A 627 34.78 39.32 -64.20
C SER A 627 35.66 38.24 -63.52
N VAL A 628 34.99 37.28 -62.86
CA VAL A 628 35.01 35.81 -63.09
C VAL A 628 36.29 35.15 -63.67
N SER A 629 36.91 34.19 -62.95
CA SER A 629 36.92 32.75 -63.37
C SER A 629 37.58 31.74 -62.39
N THR A 630 37.19 30.46 -62.54
CA THR A 630 37.88 29.18 -62.23
C THR A 630 38.35 28.82 -60.81
N PHE A 631 38.06 27.57 -60.42
CA PHE A 631 38.67 26.81 -59.32
C PHE A 631 40.11 26.36 -59.66
N PRO A 632 41.01 26.21 -58.67
CA PRO A 632 42.24 25.42 -58.79
C PRO A 632 41.99 23.90 -58.61
N THR A 633 42.94 23.09 -59.05
CA THR A 633 42.88 21.62 -59.08
C THR A 633 43.41 20.92 -57.82
N THR A 634 43.13 19.61 -57.72
CA THR A 634 43.68 18.67 -56.73
C THR A 634 45.21 18.54 -56.80
N ASP A 635 45.87 18.57 -55.64
CA ASP A 635 47.26 18.15 -55.44
C ASP A 635 47.36 16.73 -54.79
N PRO A 636 48.54 16.07 -54.79
CA PRO A 636 48.64 14.62 -54.52
C PRO A 636 48.47 14.17 -53.06
N ILE A 637 48.02 12.93 -52.90
CA ILE A 637 47.88 12.23 -51.61
C ILE A 637 49.27 11.89 -51.03
N PRO A 638 49.61 12.28 -49.79
CA PRO A 638 50.83 11.83 -49.11
C PRO A 638 50.71 10.37 -48.64
N PRO A 639 51.83 9.62 -48.53
CA PRO A 639 51.82 8.23 -48.07
C PRO A 639 51.32 8.11 -46.62
N PRO A 640 50.77 6.94 -46.22
CA PRO A 640 50.20 6.75 -44.89
C PRO A 640 51.27 6.92 -43.80
N ALA A 641 50.99 7.82 -42.84
CA ALA A 641 51.85 8.01 -41.69
C ALA A 641 51.92 6.74 -40.84
N THR A 642 53.13 6.34 -40.45
CA THR A 642 53.37 5.26 -39.49
C THR A 642 52.68 5.55 -38.17
N SER A 643 52.16 4.51 -37.52
CA SER A 643 51.43 4.57 -36.25
C SER A 643 52.04 5.54 -35.22
N SER A 644 51.34 6.63 -34.93
CA SER A 644 51.56 7.40 -33.72
C SER A 644 51.39 6.48 -32.50
N PRO A 645 52.20 6.64 -31.42
CA PRO A 645 51.96 5.92 -30.18
C PRO A 645 50.58 6.30 -29.61
N GLU A 646 49.88 5.32 -29.05
CA GLU A 646 48.63 5.56 -28.32
C GLU A 646 48.89 6.57 -27.19
N PRO A 647 48.04 7.60 -27.01
CA PRO A 647 48.23 8.56 -25.92
C PRO A 647 48.20 7.82 -24.57
N PRO A 648 49.00 8.25 -23.58
CA PRO A 648 48.98 7.63 -22.25
C PRO A 648 47.56 7.65 -21.70
N PRO A 649 47.09 6.57 -21.04
CA PRO A 649 45.71 6.47 -20.58
C PRO A 649 45.38 7.66 -19.68
N ALA A 650 44.31 8.36 -20.04
CA ALA A 650 43.91 9.58 -19.33
C ALA A 650 43.74 9.28 -17.83
N PRO A 651 44.31 10.09 -16.93
CA PRO A 651 44.18 9.86 -15.50
C PRO A 651 42.71 9.86 -15.11
N ASN A 652 42.33 8.90 -14.26
CA ASN A 652 40.96 8.69 -13.80
C ASN A 652 39.91 8.45 -14.92
N LEU A 653 40.31 7.88 -16.06
CA LEU A 653 39.37 7.32 -17.03
C LEU A 653 38.79 5.99 -16.51
N VAL A 654 37.47 5.84 -16.57
CA VAL A 654 36.74 4.57 -16.40
C VAL A 654 36.11 4.21 -17.74
N ARG A 655 36.38 3.00 -18.24
CA ARG A 655 35.82 2.51 -19.50
C ARG A 655 34.63 1.58 -19.24
N VAL A 656 33.46 1.95 -19.76
CA VAL A 656 32.25 1.11 -19.78
C VAL A 656 31.92 0.76 -21.22
N ALA A 657 31.62 -0.51 -21.48
CA ALA A 657 31.16 -0.96 -22.78
C ALA A 657 30.08 -2.03 -22.60
N GLY A 658 29.17 -2.16 -23.55
CA GLY A 658 28.18 -3.23 -23.56
C GLY A 658 26.79 -2.71 -23.85
N SER A 659 25.78 -3.29 -23.20
CA SER A 659 24.40 -3.14 -23.60
C SER A 659 23.91 -1.69 -23.73
N SER A 660 23.45 -1.37 -24.93
CA SER A 660 22.65 -0.16 -25.23
C SER A 660 21.35 -0.05 -24.43
N GLU A 661 20.90 -1.11 -23.75
CA GLU A 661 19.77 -1.09 -22.81
C GLU A 661 20.17 -0.55 -21.43
N VAL A 662 21.40 -0.82 -20.97
CA VAL A 662 21.87 -0.39 -19.64
C VAL A 662 22.63 0.94 -19.72
N ALA A 663 23.21 1.27 -20.88
CA ALA A 663 23.92 2.53 -21.12
C ALA A 663 23.15 3.80 -20.65
N PRO A 664 21.82 3.96 -20.80
CA PRO A 664 21.09 5.13 -20.27
C PRO A 664 21.11 5.24 -18.74
N ILE A 665 21.20 4.12 -18.02
CA ILE A 665 21.34 4.06 -16.57
C ILE A 665 22.76 4.53 -16.20
N THR A 666 23.78 4.03 -16.92
CA THR A 666 25.19 4.39 -16.72
C THR A 666 25.49 5.84 -17.11
N GLU A 667 24.86 6.36 -18.15
CA GLU A 667 24.90 7.78 -18.53
C GLU A 667 24.26 8.65 -17.45
N THR A 668 23.09 8.26 -16.92
CA THR A 668 22.44 8.95 -15.81
C THR A 668 23.31 8.95 -14.55
N ALA A 669 23.93 7.81 -14.21
CA ALA A 669 24.90 7.71 -13.11
C ALA A 669 26.07 8.68 -13.28
N TYR A 670 26.68 8.72 -14.46
CA TYR A 670 27.80 9.63 -14.75
C TYR A 670 27.38 11.10 -14.79
N ASN A 671 26.19 11.39 -15.32
CA ASN A 671 25.61 12.73 -15.40
C ASN A 671 25.48 13.40 -14.03
N GLU A 672 25.17 12.62 -12.98
CA GLU A 672 25.13 13.12 -11.61
C GLU A 672 26.49 13.02 -10.91
N PHE A 673 27.22 11.91 -11.05
CA PHE A 673 28.54 11.71 -10.43
C PHE A 673 29.54 12.81 -10.78
N ARG A 674 29.57 13.26 -12.05
CA ARG A 674 30.48 14.34 -12.48
C ARG A 674 30.17 15.72 -11.88
N ARG A 675 29.04 15.88 -11.17
CA ARG A 675 28.72 17.09 -10.39
C ARG A 675 29.55 17.14 -9.10
N THR A 676 29.78 15.98 -8.46
CA THR A 676 30.56 15.83 -7.23
C THR A 676 32.03 15.50 -7.52
N GLN A 677 32.31 14.52 -8.39
CA GLN A 677 33.65 14.04 -8.70
C GLN A 677 34.10 14.46 -10.12
N ARG A 678 34.43 15.73 -10.29
CA ARG A 678 34.76 16.35 -11.59
C ARG A 678 36.04 15.83 -12.28
N ASN A 679 36.90 15.15 -11.56
CA ASN A 679 38.19 14.67 -12.07
C ASN A 679 38.19 13.19 -12.49
N VAL A 680 37.03 12.53 -12.52
CA VAL A 680 36.83 11.20 -13.13
C VAL A 680 36.09 11.37 -14.45
N THR A 681 36.58 10.75 -15.51
CA THR A 681 35.88 10.67 -16.80
C THR A 681 35.35 9.26 -17.00
N VAL A 682 34.06 9.12 -17.26
CA VAL A 682 33.47 7.83 -17.68
C VAL A 682 33.24 7.89 -19.19
N SER A 683 33.76 6.89 -19.90
CA SER A 683 33.51 6.68 -21.33
C SER A 683 32.59 5.48 -21.49
N ILE A 684 31.48 5.64 -22.22
CA ILE A 684 30.42 4.63 -22.35
C ILE A 684 30.28 4.25 -23.83
N GLU A 685 30.42 2.97 -24.15
CA GLU A 685 30.38 2.43 -25.52
C GLU A 685 29.19 1.45 -25.70
N ALA A 686 28.04 2.00 -26.09
CA ALA A 686 26.79 1.27 -26.29
C ALA A 686 26.85 0.33 -27.52
N THR A 687 26.77 -0.96 -27.25
CA THR A 687 26.94 -2.13 -28.14
C THR A 687 26.01 -3.28 -27.66
N SER A 688 26.44 -4.53 -27.73
CA SER A 688 25.73 -5.72 -27.21
C SER A 688 26.22 -6.12 -25.82
N THR A 689 25.47 -6.97 -25.11
CA THR A 689 25.90 -7.49 -23.80
C THR A 689 27.13 -8.39 -23.94
N GLU A 690 27.18 -9.18 -25.01
CA GLU A 690 28.25 -10.10 -25.36
C GLU A 690 29.54 -9.38 -25.74
N ASP A 691 29.45 -8.26 -26.46
CA ASP A 691 30.59 -7.39 -26.76
C ASP A 691 31.10 -6.69 -25.49
N GLY A 692 30.20 -6.27 -24.60
CA GLY A 692 30.55 -5.75 -23.27
C GLY A 692 31.38 -6.75 -22.46
N PHE A 693 30.91 -8.00 -22.36
CA PHE A 693 31.68 -9.08 -21.72
C PHE A 693 33.01 -9.36 -22.44
N ALA A 694 33.05 -9.34 -23.78
CA ALA A 694 34.28 -9.51 -24.54
C ALA A 694 35.29 -8.37 -24.30
N ALA A 695 34.83 -7.12 -24.18
CA ALA A 695 35.64 -5.96 -23.82
C ALA A 695 36.16 -6.06 -22.38
N LEU A 696 35.33 -6.48 -21.44
CA LEU A 696 35.69 -6.69 -20.03
C LEU A 696 36.75 -7.79 -19.88
N CYS A 697 36.57 -8.94 -20.54
CA CYS A 697 37.51 -10.06 -20.51
C CYS A 697 38.83 -9.77 -21.24
N SER A 698 38.81 -8.95 -22.28
CA SER A 698 40.04 -8.51 -22.98
C SER A 698 40.72 -7.29 -22.33
N GLY A 699 40.20 -6.79 -21.21
CA GLY A 699 40.75 -5.64 -20.48
C GLY A 699 40.56 -4.29 -21.18
N LYS A 700 39.73 -4.22 -22.23
CA LYS A 700 39.39 -2.98 -22.95
C LYS A 700 38.37 -2.14 -22.20
N ALA A 701 37.52 -2.78 -21.39
CA ALA A 701 36.57 -2.14 -20.50
C ALA A 701 36.86 -2.52 -19.03
N ASP A 702 36.51 -1.62 -18.12
CA ASP A 702 36.63 -1.75 -16.67
C ASP A 702 35.32 -2.22 -16.03
N LEU A 703 34.21 -1.74 -16.61
CA LEU A 703 32.84 -2.13 -16.32
C LEU A 703 32.15 -2.61 -17.62
N ALA A 704 31.17 -3.49 -17.51
CA ALA A 704 30.31 -3.86 -18.63
C ALA A 704 28.82 -3.71 -18.31
N ASP A 705 28.13 -3.01 -19.18
CA ASP A 705 26.68 -2.83 -19.17
C ASP A 705 26.02 -4.10 -19.74
N ALA A 706 25.06 -4.71 -19.02
CA ALA A 706 24.58 -6.06 -19.35
C ALA A 706 23.07 -6.28 -19.16
N SER A 707 22.42 -6.73 -20.24
CA SER A 707 20.98 -7.00 -20.34
C SER A 707 20.52 -8.33 -19.75
N PHE A 708 21.47 -9.17 -19.34
CA PHE A 708 21.31 -10.53 -18.81
C PHE A 708 22.65 -11.00 -18.21
N GLU A 709 22.61 -12.02 -17.35
CA GLU A 709 23.82 -12.66 -16.83
C GLU A 709 24.53 -13.52 -17.90
N PRO A 710 25.88 -13.64 -17.87
CA PRO A 710 26.58 -14.50 -18.81
C PRO A 710 26.30 -15.97 -18.46
N ASN A 711 25.77 -16.73 -19.42
CA ASN A 711 25.54 -18.17 -19.24
C ASN A 711 26.85 -18.87 -18.81
N PRO A 712 26.85 -19.77 -17.80
CA PRO A 712 28.07 -20.41 -17.31
C PRO A 712 28.88 -21.08 -18.43
N GLY A 713 30.15 -20.70 -18.59
CA GLY A 713 31.01 -21.20 -19.66
C GLY A 713 30.73 -20.68 -21.07
N SER A 714 29.82 -19.72 -21.26
CA SER A 714 29.63 -19.03 -22.57
C SER A 714 30.71 -17.99 -22.88
N LEU A 715 31.45 -17.55 -21.86
CA LEU A 715 32.59 -16.65 -22.02
C LEU A 715 33.76 -17.38 -22.70
N LYS A 716 34.33 -16.75 -23.73
CA LYS A 716 35.47 -17.28 -24.51
C LYS A 716 36.74 -17.55 -23.68
N ASP A 717 36.85 -16.96 -22.49
CA ASP A 717 37.86 -17.28 -21.48
C ASP A 717 37.18 -17.72 -20.16
N PRO A 718 37.17 -19.02 -19.80
CA PRO A 718 36.67 -19.50 -18.51
C PRO A 718 37.47 -19.00 -17.29
N ALA A 719 38.67 -18.44 -17.49
CA ALA A 719 39.42 -17.73 -16.44
C ALA A 719 39.02 -16.25 -16.32
N CYS A 720 38.21 -15.70 -17.24
CA CYS A 720 37.60 -14.38 -17.11
C CYS A 720 36.44 -14.41 -16.12
N GLU A 721 35.54 -15.41 -16.21
CA GLU A 721 34.32 -15.54 -15.40
C GLU A 721 34.61 -15.35 -13.89
N LYS A 722 35.71 -15.95 -13.41
CA LYS A 722 36.17 -15.89 -12.00
C LYS A 722 36.79 -14.55 -11.58
N LYS A 723 36.97 -13.61 -12.51
CA LYS A 723 37.49 -12.24 -12.29
C LYS A 723 36.39 -11.18 -12.41
N LEU A 724 35.16 -11.57 -12.74
CA LEU A 724 34.03 -10.66 -12.86
C LEU A 724 33.21 -10.62 -11.57
N VAL A 725 32.55 -9.49 -11.34
CA VAL A 725 31.49 -9.34 -10.34
C VAL A 725 30.30 -8.63 -10.98
N GLY A 726 29.11 -9.21 -10.89
CA GLY A 726 27.86 -8.57 -11.29
C GLY A 726 27.20 -7.83 -10.13
N PHE A 727 26.56 -6.71 -10.45
CA PHE A 727 25.67 -5.97 -9.56
C PHE A 727 24.36 -5.71 -10.31
N GLU A 728 23.24 -6.05 -9.69
CA GLU A 728 21.91 -5.85 -10.27
C GLU A 728 21.47 -4.41 -10.04
N VAL A 729 21.24 -3.63 -11.11
CA VAL A 729 21.11 -2.16 -11.03
C VAL A 729 19.68 -1.66 -11.21
N ALA A 730 18.87 -2.35 -12.01
CA ALA A 730 17.48 -2.01 -12.26
C ALA A 730 16.72 -3.23 -12.80
N HIS A 731 15.39 -3.14 -12.90
CA HIS A 731 14.61 -3.97 -13.81
C HIS A 731 14.18 -3.15 -15.03
N HIS A 732 14.15 -3.78 -16.21
CA HIS A 732 13.41 -3.27 -17.36
C HIS A 732 12.12 -4.07 -17.49
N THR A 733 11.00 -3.38 -17.58
CA THR A 733 9.68 -3.98 -17.78
C THR A 733 9.00 -3.35 -18.97
N LEU A 734 8.44 -4.21 -19.82
CA LEU A 734 7.67 -3.83 -20.99
C LEU A 734 6.22 -4.37 -20.87
N PRO A 735 5.31 -3.67 -20.16
CA PRO A 735 3.91 -4.07 -20.08
C PRO A 735 3.26 -4.19 -21.46
N ILE A 736 2.50 -5.26 -21.66
CA ILE A 736 1.49 -5.28 -22.72
C ILE A 736 0.26 -4.52 -22.20
N VAL A 737 -0.27 -3.61 -23.02
CA VAL A 737 -1.36 -2.70 -22.64
C VAL A 737 -2.51 -2.78 -23.65
N VAL A 738 -3.73 -2.65 -23.14
CA VAL A 738 -4.97 -2.47 -23.91
C VAL A 738 -5.77 -1.30 -23.34
N ASN A 739 -6.80 -0.89 -24.07
CA ASN A 739 -7.79 0.05 -23.55
C ASN A 739 -8.54 -0.53 -22.33
N PRO A 740 -8.90 0.27 -21.31
CA PRO A 740 -9.72 -0.19 -20.18
C PRO A 740 -11.06 -0.82 -20.60
N GLN A 741 -11.68 -0.34 -21.69
CA GLN A 741 -12.95 -0.86 -22.21
C GLN A 741 -12.81 -2.22 -22.96
N ASN A 742 -11.59 -2.77 -23.06
CA ASN A 742 -11.36 -4.14 -23.51
C ASN A 742 -11.63 -5.09 -22.34
N THR A 743 -12.80 -5.74 -22.35
CA THR A 743 -13.29 -6.58 -21.24
C THR A 743 -13.08 -8.09 -21.46
N TRP A 744 -12.25 -8.49 -22.42
CA TRP A 744 -11.99 -9.90 -22.75
C TRP A 744 -10.52 -10.31 -22.56
N LEU A 745 -9.56 -9.45 -22.90
CA LEU A 745 -8.13 -9.76 -22.77
C LEU A 745 -7.63 -9.52 -21.34
N HIS A 746 -7.95 -10.42 -20.42
CA HIS A 746 -7.46 -10.35 -19.03
C HIS A 746 -6.00 -10.79 -18.95
N CYS A 747 -5.71 -12.02 -19.39
CA CYS A 747 -4.42 -12.67 -19.25
C CYS A 747 -3.94 -13.34 -20.55
N LEU A 748 -2.61 -13.36 -20.76
CA LEU A 748 -1.93 -13.98 -21.90
C LEU A 748 -0.86 -14.97 -21.43
N THR A 749 -0.92 -16.21 -21.92
CA THR A 749 0.22 -17.13 -21.81
C THR A 749 1.37 -16.69 -22.71
N LEU A 750 2.61 -17.04 -22.35
CA LEU A 750 3.78 -16.75 -23.20
C LEU A 750 3.62 -17.28 -24.64
N LYS A 751 2.95 -18.43 -24.82
CA LYS A 751 2.62 -18.97 -26.14
C LYS A 751 1.72 -18.04 -26.95
N GLN A 752 0.72 -17.43 -26.33
CA GLN A 752 -0.13 -16.41 -26.98
C GLN A 752 0.65 -15.13 -27.25
N VAL A 753 1.53 -14.66 -26.35
CA VAL A 753 2.41 -13.50 -26.61
C VAL A 753 3.29 -13.74 -27.83
N LYS A 754 4.00 -14.88 -27.90
CA LYS A 754 4.81 -15.28 -29.07
C LYS A 754 3.96 -15.36 -30.35
N LYS A 755 2.73 -15.90 -30.28
CA LYS A 755 1.77 -16.01 -31.39
C LYS A 755 1.23 -14.64 -31.86
N ILE A 756 1.05 -13.68 -30.95
CA ILE A 756 0.58 -12.32 -31.26
C ILE A 756 1.68 -11.53 -31.98
N TRP A 757 2.89 -11.51 -31.41
CA TRP A 757 3.92 -10.52 -31.77
C TRP A 757 5.07 -11.05 -32.63
N GLY A 758 5.25 -12.37 -32.74
CA GLY A 758 6.31 -12.97 -33.56
C GLY A 758 6.22 -12.60 -35.05
N ALA A 759 7.38 -12.55 -35.72
CA ALA A 759 7.52 -12.11 -37.13
C ALA A 759 6.50 -12.76 -38.09
N ASP A 760 6.25 -14.05 -37.90
CA ASP A 760 5.41 -14.89 -38.76
C ASP A 760 3.90 -14.83 -38.39
N SER A 761 3.48 -13.89 -37.54
CA SER A 761 2.09 -13.77 -37.06
C SER A 761 1.12 -13.23 -38.12
N SER A 762 0.14 -14.06 -38.50
CA SER A 762 -0.98 -13.71 -39.36
C SER A 762 -2.20 -13.15 -38.61
N ILE A 763 -2.10 -12.91 -37.29
CA ILE A 763 -3.25 -12.45 -36.49
C ILE A 763 -3.71 -11.05 -36.92
N THR A 764 -5.01 -10.95 -37.16
CA THR A 764 -5.75 -9.75 -37.59
C THR A 764 -7.07 -9.54 -36.83
N ARG A 765 -7.58 -10.57 -36.12
CA ARG A 765 -8.83 -10.54 -35.34
C ARG A 765 -8.66 -11.12 -33.93
N TRP A 766 -9.43 -10.63 -32.97
CA TRP A 766 -9.31 -10.99 -31.56
C TRP A 766 -9.55 -12.49 -31.29
N ASN A 767 -10.60 -13.07 -31.89
CA ASN A 767 -10.90 -14.50 -31.86
C ASN A 767 -9.78 -15.43 -32.39
N GLN A 768 -8.81 -14.90 -33.13
CA GLN A 768 -7.64 -15.67 -33.60
C GLN A 768 -6.56 -15.81 -32.52
N ILE A 769 -6.59 -14.97 -31.48
CA ILE A 769 -5.73 -15.10 -30.29
C ILE A 769 -6.26 -16.24 -29.42
N ASP A 770 -7.53 -16.12 -29.01
CA ASP A 770 -8.31 -17.09 -28.24
C ASP A 770 -9.76 -17.12 -28.76
N SER A 771 -10.35 -18.31 -28.92
CA SER A 771 -11.69 -18.46 -29.51
C SER A 771 -12.84 -17.96 -28.63
N SER A 772 -12.59 -17.61 -27.37
CA SER A 772 -13.57 -16.95 -26.50
C SER A 772 -13.67 -15.43 -26.71
N PHE A 773 -12.70 -14.83 -27.39
CA PHE A 773 -12.67 -13.40 -27.68
C PHE A 773 -13.59 -13.03 -28.86
N PRO A 774 -14.09 -11.79 -28.96
CA PRO A 774 -15.01 -11.37 -30.02
C PRO A 774 -14.40 -11.47 -31.43
N ASP A 775 -15.24 -11.62 -32.45
CA ASP A 775 -14.84 -11.55 -33.86
C ASP A 775 -14.71 -10.09 -34.34
N GLU A 776 -13.84 -9.34 -33.65
CA GLU A 776 -13.50 -7.95 -33.93
C GLU A 776 -12.06 -7.86 -34.48
N PRO A 777 -11.73 -6.86 -35.32
CA PRO A 777 -10.35 -6.63 -35.73
C PRO A 777 -9.49 -6.22 -34.52
N VAL A 778 -8.19 -6.52 -34.58
CA VAL A 778 -7.21 -6.08 -33.57
C VAL A 778 -6.14 -5.18 -34.21
N SER A 779 -5.92 -4.02 -33.59
CA SER A 779 -4.92 -3.03 -33.98
C SER A 779 -3.65 -3.22 -33.14
N PHE A 780 -2.48 -3.23 -33.78
CA PHE A 780 -1.20 -3.46 -33.12
C PHE A 780 -0.35 -2.19 -33.13
N VAL A 781 0.12 -1.78 -31.95
CA VAL A 781 0.90 -0.55 -31.74
C VAL A 781 2.16 -0.86 -30.93
N GLY A 782 3.26 -0.16 -31.15
CA GLY A 782 4.47 -0.34 -30.34
C GLY A 782 5.56 0.70 -30.63
N PRO A 783 6.62 0.73 -29.82
CA PRO A 783 7.79 1.58 -30.04
C PRO A 783 8.48 1.28 -31.38
N PRO A 784 9.37 2.16 -31.89
CA PRO A 784 10.07 1.91 -33.15
C PRO A 784 10.92 0.64 -33.07
N ARG A 785 10.99 -0.16 -34.13
CA ARG A 785 11.74 -1.45 -34.14
C ARG A 785 13.21 -1.32 -33.79
N THR A 786 13.79 -0.15 -34.05
CA THR A 786 15.17 0.22 -33.74
C THR A 786 15.37 0.65 -32.28
N SER A 787 14.31 0.86 -31.50
CA SER A 787 14.40 1.20 -30.07
C SER A 787 14.87 0.03 -29.22
N VAL A 788 15.47 0.35 -28.07
CA VAL A 788 15.81 -0.62 -27.02
C VAL A 788 14.56 -1.42 -26.61
N GLN A 789 13.44 -0.75 -26.37
CA GLN A 789 12.19 -1.36 -25.91
C GLN A 789 11.69 -2.42 -26.91
N ALA A 790 11.68 -2.11 -28.21
CA ALA A 790 11.29 -3.09 -29.23
C ALA A 790 12.28 -4.26 -29.32
N GLN A 791 13.59 -3.97 -29.33
CA GLN A 791 14.63 -5.00 -29.42
C GLN A 791 14.60 -5.98 -28.24
N VAL A 792 14.40 -5.46 -27.03
CA VAL A 792 14.28 -6.25 -25.79
C VAL A 792 13.00 -7.08 -25.82
N PHE A 793 11.86 -6.49 -26.16
CA PHE A 793 10.59 -7.22 -26.27
C PHE A 793 10.71 -8.39 -27.25
N ASN A 794 11.24 -8.13 -28.45
CA ASN A 794 11.44 -9.14 -29.50
C ASN A 794 12.38 -10.27 -29.04
N ALA A 795 13.52 -9.94 -28.41
CA ALA A 795 14.45 -10.95 -27.90
C ALA A 795 13.79 -11.84 -26.84
N THR A 796 13.09 -11.22 -25.88
CA THR A 796 12.32 -11.89 -24.82
C THR A 796 11.24 -12.85 -25.36
N ILE A 797 10.65 -12.56 -26.53
CA ILE A 797 9.59 -13.42 -27.12
C ILE A 797 10.06 -14.32 -28.26
N SER A 798 11.15 -14.04 -28.96
CA SER A 798 11.50 -14.75 -30.21
C SER A 798 12.96 -15.17 -30.31
N ASP A 799 13.71 -14.99 -29.22
CA ASP A 799 15.11 -15.39 -29.08
C ASP A 799 16.03 -14.62 -30.08
N ALA A 800 15.52 -13.52 -30.64
CA ALA A 800 16.20 -12.58 -31.55
C ALA A 800 15.57 -11.17 -31.43
N SER A 801 16.38 -10.11 -31.47
CA SER A 801 15.92 -8.73 -31.21
C SER A 801 15.24 -8.01 -32.41
N ASP A 802 15.44 -8.50 -33.63
CA ASP A 802 14.90 -7.91 -34.86
C ASP A 802 13.59 -8.58 -35.33
N ARG A 803 13.29 -9.79 -34.85
CA ARG A 803 12.14 -10.60 -35.30
C ARG A 803 10.83 -10.19 -34.64
N SER A 804 10.00 -9.44 -35.37
CA SER A 804 8.69 -8.97 -34.88
C SER A 804 7.68 -8.76 -36.00
N ARG A 805 6.38 -9.01 -35.74
CA ARG A 805 5.29 -8.79 -36.71
C ARG A 805 5.26 -7.36 -37.21
N SER A 806 4.56 -7.08 -38.32
CA SER A 806 4.20 -5.70 -38.68
C SER A 806 3.16 -5.10 -37.71
N TYR A 807 3.43 -3.89 -37.22
CA TYR A 807 2.58 -3.10 -36.31
C TYR A 807 2.83 -1.58 -36.52
N ARG A 808 1.92 -0.72 -36.04
CA ARG A 808 2.04 0.74 -36.10
C ARG A 808 3.11 1.21 -35.11
N GLN A 809 4.09 1.96 -35.59
CA GLN A 809 5.19 2.47 -34.77
C GLN A 809 4.88 3.90 -34.30
N ALA A 810 5.04 4.14 -33.00
CA ALA A 810 4.92 5.44 -32.35
C ALA A 810 6.01 5.58 -31.27
N ASP A 811 6.19 6.75 -30.68
CA ASP A 811 6.97 6.88 -29.44
C ASP A 811 6.19 6.34 -28.24
N LEU A 812 6.81 6.24 -27.07
CA LEU A 812 6.21 5.56 -25.90
C LEU A 812 4.89 6.22 -25.47
N SER A 813 4.85 7.56 -25.46
CA SER A 813 3.61 8.34 -25.22
C SER A 813 2.60 8.23 -26.37
N GLY A 814 3.04 8.07 -27.62
CA GLY A 814 2.18 7.80 -28.76
C GLY A 814 1.51 6.42 -28.68
N VAL A 815 2.24 5.36 -28.35
CA VAL A 815 1.68 4.02 -28.12
C VAL A 815 0.60 4.07 -27.03
N ALA A 816 0.89 4.78 -25.94
CA ALA A 816 -0.04 4.94 -24.83
C ALA A 816 -1.31 5.72 -25.24
N ASN A 817 -1.19 6.80 -26.01
CA ASN A 817 -2.35 7.54 -26.52
C ASN A 817 -3.18 6.75 -27.53
N ASP A 818 -2.54 6.03 -28.46
CA ASP A 818 -3.22 5.18 -29.45
C ASP A 818 -4.07 4.08 -28.77
N VAL A 819 -3.49 3.39 -27.78
CA VAL A 819 -4.18 2.32 -27.04
C VAL A 819 -5.27 2.89 -26.12
N ALA A 820 -5.04 4.04 -25.49
CA ALA A 820 -6.08 4.75 -24.73
C ALA A 820 -7.22 5.29 -25.61
N GLY A 821 -6.97 5.53 -26.90
CA GLY A 821 -7.96 6.01 -27.87
C GLY A 821 -8.79 4.92 -28.57
N ASP A 822 -8.29 3.68 -28.65
CA ASP A 822 -8.91 2.59 -29.40
C ASP A 822 -9.12 1.32 -28.56
N ARG A 823 -10.39 0.96 -28.34
CA ARG A 823 -10.82 -0.26 -27.62
C ARG A 823 -10.29 -1.56 -28.23
N LEU A 824 -9.99 -1.56 -29.53
CA LEU A 824 -9.51 -2.70 -30.29
C LEU A 824 -7.98 -2.70 -30.47
N SER A 825 -7.26 -1.71 -29.93
CA SER A 825 -5.81 -1.68 -29.94
C SER A 825 -5.18 -2.45 -28.78
N ILE A 826 -4.06 -3.11 -29.09
CA ILE A 826 -3.11 -3.70 -28.15
C ILE A 826 -1.72 -3.15 -28.48
N GLY A 827 -0.95 -2.83 -27.44
CA GLY A 827 0.42 -2.39 -27.59
C GLY A 827 1.33 -2.90 -26.49
N TYR A 828 2.59 -2.50 -26.55
CA TYR A 828 3.56 -2.65 -25.48
C TYR A 828 4.44 -1.40 -25.41
N LEU A 829 4.85 -1.01 -24.21
CA LEU A 829 5.63 0.19 -23.92
C LEU A 829 6.40 -0.01 -22.60
N ASP A 830 7.12 1.00 -22.10
CA ASP A 830 7.85 0.92 -20.83
C ASP A 830 6.94 1.11 -19.61
N PHE A 831 7.32 0.49 -18.48
CA PHE A 831 6.53 0.56 -17.26
C PHE A 831 6.33 1.99 -16.69
N PRO A 832 7.33 2.90 -16.67
CA PRO A 832 7.09 4.29 -16.27
C PRO A 832 6.05 5.04 -17.12
N THR A 833 6.04 4.85 -18.46
CA THR A 833 4.96 5.41 -19.31
C THR A 833 3.61 4.78 -19.00
N PHE A 834 3.55 3.46 -18.72
CA PHE A 834 2.30 2.80 -18.30
C PHE A 834 1.72 3.46 -17.03
N GLU A 835 2.51 3.57 -15.96
CA GLU A 835 2.09 4.23 -14.70
C GLU A 835 1.70 5.70 -14.91
N THR A 836 2.41 6.43 -15.78
CA THR A 836 2.12 7.84 -16.11
C THR A 836 0.75 8.02 -16.77
N PHE A 837 0.32 7.04 -17.58
CA PHE A 837 -1.00 7.02 -18.22
C PHE A 837 -2.09 6.46 -17.31
N GLY A 838 -1.75 5.56 -16.38
CA GLY A 838 -2.65 5.07 -15.34
C GLY A 838 -3.96 4.49 -15.89
N ASP A 839 -5.08 4.96 -15.35
CA ASP A 839 -6.45 4.53 -15.67
C ASP A 839 -6.86 4.67 -17.15
N ARG A 840 -6.09 5.41 -17.97
CA ARG A 840 -6.27 5.48 -19.43
C ARG A 840 -5.84 4.20 -20.15
N LEU A 841 -5.09 3.32 -19.49
CA LEU A 841 -4.62 2.03 -19.99
C LEU A 841 -4.99 0.92 -19.01
N ARG A 842 -5.10 -0.30 -19.51
CA ARG A 842 -5.13 -1.51 -18.69
C ARG A 842 -3.97 -2.41 -19.06
N GLY A 843 -3.16 -2.75 -18.07
CA GLY A 843 -2.12 -3.76 -18.19
C GLY A 843 -2.73 -5.14 -18.47
N VAL A 844 -2.07 -5.92 -19.32
CA VAL A 844 -2.45 -7.30 -19.62
C VAL A 844 -1.62 -8.24 -18.77
N GLU A 845 -2.29 -9.15 -18.05
CA GLU A 845 -1.63 -10.11 -17.19
C GLU A 845 -0.85 -11.14 -18.02
N ILE A 846 0.28 -11.62 -17.50
CA ILE A 846 1.12 -12.60 -18.16
C ILE A 846 1.13 -13.89 -17.34
N ASN A 847 1.01 -15.02 -18.04
CA ASN A 847 1.12 -16.34 -17.44
C ASN A 847 2.36 -17.08 -17.99
N ASN A 848 3.35 -17.21 -17.12
CA ASN A 848 4.62 -17.92 -17.30
C ASN A 848 4.50 -19.45 -17.04
N GLY A 849 3.45 -19.89 -16.36
CA GLY A 849 3.24 -21.23 -15.83
C GLY A 849 2.73 -21.26 -14.39
N GLU A 850 2.90 -20.17 -13.62
CA GLU A 850 2.66 -20.13 -12.16
C GLU A 850 1.38 -19.36 -11.76
N GLY A 851 0.72 -18.72 -12.72
CA GLY A 851 -0.46 -17.89 -12.50
C GLY A 851 -0.52 -16.75 -13.52
N CYS A 852 -1.56 -15.92 -13.46
CA CYS A 852 -1.62 -14.67 -14.22
C CYS A 852 -1.11 -13.53 -13.34
N VAL A 853 -0.11 -12.79 -13.83
CA VAL A 853 0.54 -11.70 -13.10
C VAL A 853 0.37 -10.39 -13.87
N ALA A 854 -0.27 -9.39 -13.25
CA ALA A 854 -0.45 -8.06 -13.82
C ALA A 854 0.88 -7.26 -13.86
N PRO A 855 1.08 -6.35 -14.83
CA PRO A 855 2.24 -5.46 -14.87
C PRO A 855 2.05 -4.31 -13.87
N THR A 856 2.22 -4.59 -12.59
CA THR A 856 2.10 -3.58 -11.52
C THR A 856 3.47 -3.32 -10.90
N ALA A 857 3.67 -2.16 -10.28
CA ALA A 857 4.95 -1.79 -9.67
C ALA A 857 5.53 -2.91 -8.78
N VAL A 858 4.66 -3.69 -8.14
CA VAL A 858 5.00 -4.87 -7.35
C VAL A 858 5.66 -5.96 -8.19
N ALA A 859 4.91 -6.55 -9.13
CA ALA A 859 5.39 -7.63 -9.99
C ALA A 859 6.59 -7.23 -10.86
N VAL A 860 6.73 -5.92 -11.07
CA VAL A 860 7.78 -5.27 -11.84
C VAL A 860 9.05 -5.07 -11.01
N GLY A 861 8.96 -4.63 -9.75
CA GLY A 861 10.12 -4.52 -8.86
C GLY A 861 10.59 -5.86 -8.27
N THR A 862 9.68 -6.82 -8.07
CA THR A 862 10.03 -8.17 -7.59
C THR A 862 10.49 -9.10 -8.71
N GLY A 863 10.22 -8.78 -9.98
CA GLY A 863 10.62 -9.62 -11.11
C GLY A 863 9.68 -10.80 -11.36
N LEU A 864 8.39 -10.65 -11.04
CA LEU A 864 7.35 -11.67 -11.21
C LEU A 864 6.57 -11.53 -12.53
N TYR A 865 6.63 -10.38 -13.21
CA TYR A 865 6.04 -10.17 -14.55
C TYR A 865 6.91 -10.83 -15.67
N LEU A 866 7.38 -12.06 -15.44
CA LEU A 866 8.34 -12.74 -16.31
C LEU A 866 7.70 -13.22 -17.62
N PRO A 867 8.44 -13.20 -18.75
CA PRO A 867 9.80 -12.68 -18.93
C PRO A 867 9.84 -11.20 -19.38
N LEU A 868 8.70 -10.51 -19.39
CA LEU A 868 8.57 -9.12 -19.85
C LEU A 868 9.11 -8.09 -18.84
N CYS A 869 9.25 -8.47 -17.58
CA CYS A 869 10.14 -7.87 -16.60
C CYS A 869 11.42 -8.71 -16.51
N LYS A 870 12.58 -8.08 -16.60
CA LYS A 870 13.89 -8.73 -16.40
C LYS A 870 14.87 -7.84 -15.61
N PRO A 871 15.82 -8.44 -14.88
CA PRO A 871 16.90 -7.70 -14.25
C PRO A 871 17.94 -7.21 -15.25
N LEU A 872 18.53 -6.06 -14.94
CA LEU A 872 19.65 -5.42 -15.64
C LEU A 872 20.85 -5.33 -14.71
N TYR A 873 22.05 -5.48 -15.27
CA TYR A 873 23.29 -5.59 -14.52
C TYR A 873 24.36 -4.62 -15.00
N ILE A 874 25.20 -4.18 -14.07
CA ILE A 874 26.55 -3.72 -14.38
C ILE A 874 27.55 -4.73 -13.83
N TYR A 875 28.40 -5.27 -14.69
CA TYR A 875 29.52 -6.11 -14.29
C TYR A 875 30.80 -5.28 -14.17
N ALA A 876 31.71 -5.70 -13.31
CA ALA A 876 33.00 -5.07 -13.12
C ALA A 876 34.13 -6.10 -13.08
N ARG A 877 35.30 -5.72 -13.60
CA ARG A 877 36.53 -6.52 -13.46
C ARG A 877 37.10 -6.31 -12.06
N ILE A 878 37.36 -7.37 -11.30
CA ILE A 878 37.75 -7.26 -9.88
C ILE A 878 39.04 -6.45 -9.66
N ASP A 879 39.98 -6.48 -10.61
CA ASP A 879 41.19 -5.64 -10.60
C ASP A 879 40.90 -4.19 -11.01
N ALA A 880 39.94 -3.94 -11.91
CA ALA A 880 39.50 -2.59 -12.25
C ALA A 880 38.81 -1.90 -11.06
N VAL A 881 38.01 -2.64 -10.28
CA VAL A 881 37.38 -2.17 -9.03
C VAL A 881 38.42 -1.77 -7.96
N ARG A 882 39.69 -2.19 -8.09
CA ARG A 882 40.78 -1.71 -7.22
C ARG A 882 41.36 -0.35 -7.63
N GLN A 883 41.00 0.18 -8.80
CA GLN A 883 41.38 1.54 -9.22
C GLN A 883 40.49 2.59 -8.54
N PRO A 884 41.04 3.67 -7.96
CA PRO A 884 40.26 4.68 -7.24
C PRO A 884 39.11 5.30 -8.03
N ALA A 885 39.31 5.58 -9.32
CA ALA A 885 38.28 6.18 -10.18
C ALA A 885 37.09 5.24 -10.40
N THR A 886 37.34 3.98 -10.77
CA THR A 886 36.33 2.93 -10.94
C THR A 886 35.62 2.62 -9.62
N ALA A 887 36.37 2.54 -8.51
CA ALA A 887 35.83 2.33 -7.17
C ALA A 887 34.91 3.49 -6.74
N ALA A 888 35.25 4.74 -7.06
CA ALA A 888 34.44 5.91 -6.75
C ALA A 888 33.17 5.98 -7.61
N PHE A 889 33.29 5.77 -8.92
CA PHE A 889 32.13 5.79 -9.83
C PHE A 889 31.15 4.66 -9.51
N LEU A 890 31.63 3.42 -9.39
CA LEU A 890 30.78 2.27 -9.10
C LEU A 890 30.16 2.34 -7.70
N ARG A 891 30.85 2.94 -6.71
CA ARG A 891 30.26 3.21 -5.40
C ARG A 891 29.12 4.22 -5.51
N TYR A 892 29.35 5.35 -6.18
CA TYR A 892 28.30 6.33 -6.40
C TYR A 892 27.10 5.73 -7.15
N PHE A 893 27.35 4.94 -8.19
CA PHE A 893 26.33 4.23 -8.96
C PHE A 893 25.46 3.37 -8.03
N LEU A 894 26.06 2.47 -7.25
CA LEU A 894 25.30 1.51 -6.44
C LEU A 894 24.63 2.19 -5.24
N GLU A 895 25.28 3.16 -4.59
CA GLU A 895 24.70 3.91 -3.46
C GLU A 895 23.51 4.80 -3.89
N ASN A 896 23.52 5.31 -5.13
CA ASN A 896 22.44 6.16 -5.68
C ASN A 896 21.54 5.40 -6.67
N GLY A 897 21.69 4.07 -6.77
CA GLY A 897 21.11 3.24 -7.84
C GLY A 897 19.59 3.37 -7.96
N ARG A 898 18.89 3.58 -6.83
CA ARG A 898 17.44 3.84 -6.77
C ARG A 898 17.04 5.06 -7.62
N LYS A 899 17.71 6.18 -7.38
CA LYS A 899 17.47 7.45 -8.09
C LYS A 899 17.94 7.37 -9.54
N ILE A 900 19.12 6.78 -9.77
CA ILE A 900 19.70 6.63 -11.11
C ILE A 900 18.79 5.78 -12.01
N ALA A 901 18.27 4.65 -11.52
CA ALA A 901 17.34 3.81 -12.28
C ALA A 901 16.03 4.57 -12.60
N PHE A 902 15.44 5.23 -11.60
CA PHE A 902 14.21 6.01 -11.76
C PHE A 902 14.36 7.16 -12.78
N ASP A 903 15.41 7.98 -12.64
CA ASP A 903 15.70 9.10 -13.54
C ASP A 903 16.05 8.64 -14.97
N ALA A 904 16.55 7.42 -15.14
CA ALA A 904 16.81 6.79 -16.43
C ALA A 904 15.57 6.11 -17.05
N HIS A 905 14.39 6.20 -16.40
CA HIS A 905 13.15 5.50 -16.75
C HIS A 905 13.21 3.97 -16.68
N TYR A 906 13.92 3.44 -15.69
CA TYR A 906 13.94 2.04 -15.30
C TYR A 906 13.40 1.83 -13.88
N VAL A 907 13.15 0.58 -13.51
CA VAL A 907 12.52 0.21 -12.24
C VAL A 907 13.61 -0.01 -11.19
N PRO A 908 13.61 0.73 -10.06
CA PRO A 908 14.60 0.58 -8.99
C PRO A 908 14.66 -0.83 -8.38
N ARG A 909 15.86 -1.24 -7.94
CA ARG A 909 16.04 -2.43 -7.08
C ARG A 909 15.67 -2.14 -5.62
N THR A 910 15.40 -3.19 -4.85
CA THR A 910 15.00 -3.10 -3.43
C THR A 910 16.13 -2.56 -2.55
N ASP A 911 15.81 -2.03 -1.36
CA ASP A 911 16.84 -1.52 -0.43
C ASP A 911 17.78 -2.64 0.04
N ASP A 912 17.29 -3.89 0.10
CA ASP A 912 18.12 -5.06 0.38
C ASP A 912 19.06 -5.40 -0.78
N THR A 913 18.61 -5.37 -2.04
CA THR A 913 19.49 -5.57 -3.21
C THR A 913 20.55 -4.46 -3.29
N VAL A 914 20.17 -3.20 -3.02
CA VAL A 914 21.11 -2.06 -2.97
C VAL A 914 22.11 -2.23 -1.83
N GLY A 915 21.64 -2.59 -0.62
CA GLY A 915 22.49 -2.85 0.54
C GLY A 915 23.47 -4.02 0.32
N GLN A 916 23.03 -5.09 -0.33
CA GLN A 916 23.86 -6.22 -0.73
C GLN A 916 24.91 -5.81 -1.77
N ASN A 917 24.52 -5.09 -2.81
CA ASN A 917 25.41 -4.55 -3.84
C ASN A 917 26.52 -3.66 -3.24
N VAL A 918 26.15 -2.68 -2.41
CA VAL A 918 27.09 -1.77 -1.73
C VAL A 918 27.99 -2.53 -0.75
N SER A 919 27.47 -3.51 -0.01
CA SER A 919 28.28 -4.37 0.88
C SER A 919 29.29 -5.22 0.11
N ARG A 920 28.89 -5.80 -1.03
CA ARG A 920 29.74 -6.57 -1.94
C ARG A 920 30.85 -5.68 -2.52
N LEU A 921 30.52 -4.45 -2.95
CA LEU A 921 31.51 -3.49 -3.43
C LEU A 921 32.47 -3.04 -2.32
N ASN A 922 32.00 -2.81 -1.11
CA ASN A 922 32.85 -2.37 -0.01
C ASN A 922 33.88 -3.44 0.41
N ALA A 923 33.52 -4.73 0.36
CA ALA A 923 34.49 -5.82 0.49
C ALA A 923 35.54 -5.83 -0.64
N LEU A 924 35.12 -5.55 -1.88
CA LEU A 924 35.99 -5.49 -3.06
C LEU A 924 36.83 -4.20 -3.15
N THR A 925 36.46 -3.13 -2.45
CA THR A 925 37.16 -1.83 -2.44
C THR A 925 37.89 -1.53 -1.14
N ALA A 926 37.87 -2.45 -0.16
CA ALA A 926 38.58 -2.31 1.10
C ALA A 926 40.09 -2.04 0.88
N GLY A 927 40.57 -0.89 1.35
CA GLY A 927 41.95 -0.43 1.18
C GLY A 927 42.25 0.36 -0.10
N VAL A 928 41.27 0.61 -0.97
CA VAL A 928 41.42 1.52 -2.12
C VAL A 928 41.42 2.97 -1.62
N GLY A 929 42.40 3.76 -2.07
CA GLY A 929 42.54 5.17 -1.70
C GLY A 929 41.54 6.11 -2.41
N PRO A 930 41.54 7.40 -2.08
CA PRO A 930 40.75 8.40 -2.80
C PRO A 930 41.23 8.56 -4.24
N VAL A 931 40.37 9.10 -5.11
CA VAL A 931 40.72 9.43 -6.50
C VAL A 931 41.87 10.44 -6.50
N PRO A 932 42.99 10.19 -7.22
CA PRO A 932 44.05 11.17 -7.43
C PRO A 932 43.50 12.47 -8.02
N ALA A 933 44.01 13.62 -7.55
CA ALA A 933 43.55 14.96 -7.91
C ALA A 933 43.65 15.25 -9.41
#